data_AF-A0AAD3H7V1-F1
#
_entry.id   AF-A0AAD3H7V1-F1
#
_cell.length_a   1.000
_cell.length_b   1.000
_cell.length_c   1.000
_cell.angle_alpha   90.00
_cell.angle_beta   90.00
_cell.angle_gamma   90.00
#
_symmetry.space_group_name_H-M   'P 1'
#
loop_
_entity.id
_entity.type
_entity.pdbx_description
1 polymer ?
#
loop_
_entity_poly.entity_id
_entity_poly.type
_entity_poly.pdbx_seq_one_letter_code
_entity_poly.pdbx_strand_id
1 'polypeptide(L)'
;MTRLRVQPSWHRQIIITLLVLLQTVHAITPTAVIDLYSNQEKIHSIYTSTAAFGVTLPFGKPNVPSAPIVLAPENNPYLCQPVQENLSSTDPKIILVKRGQCSFKQKAQNAQQLRAIHVIVYDTLATKYDSVENEIVYPTATIDYECNNGNAFIPALELYMDATAYDDQNNELLSGSDDNLCALYHDAENDDLFEKTCSSQRCVLTGNTDSTQNLVQACCAWDIYMVLGDDASITEDIDISSSFLTMEKGKELLDLLESQENITATVYLRYYPKVNASSVLICILGTFVTWLAAWINAKSYRDLSKKLENPSSNVQNETRQVTRPIAETQAQHSPQNENQDETLVLKPIHAVVFVIVSSATLLILFFTKLYAVVTVFYVIGGSVSMGTILINPLLSRIFKRSATLTKSIMQKDGWFSITLINIISFAIAVALGSIWLWIRFSKVNPETQTFYWTVQDLMGACMCIEFLKVVRLNNIKVATILLIAAFIYDIFFVFITPYLFGGESVMMTVATGGVTSEQDPYHCEKYPSDKGCNTVPLPMLFAIPRIGDYMGGLSMLGLGDIILPGLICCFCARLDTAKRLVVAFSRTDRNESSEKRKGRLFDGYLYKVIIAYAMGLILANLGVYLMKKGQPALMYIVPLTLAIVAINARVNEELKALWTGPEQLKEADTILEGLQRKPVRNESQPQQNDLEENIELRNVL
;
A
#
# COMPACT_ATOMS: atom_id res chain seq x y z
N MET A 1 -46.39 -4.49 32.01
CA MET A 1 -45.96 -4.87 30.65
C MET A 1 -44.76 -4.02 30.26
N THR A 2 -43.60 -4.66 30.32
CA THR A 2 -42.25 -4.18 30.04
C THR A 2 -42.09 -3.84 28.55
N ARG A 3 -41.64 -2.62 28.23
CA ARG A 3 -41.02 -2.32 26.92
C ARG A 3 -39.60 -1.85 27.16
N LEU A 4 -38.68 -2.74 26.79
CA LEU A 4 -37.23 -2.59 26.75
C LEU A 4 -36.82 -1.37 25.91
N ARG A 5 -35.99 -0.53 26.51
CA ARG A 5 -35.27 0.57 25.87
C ARG A 5 -33.87 0.06 25.54
N VAL A 6 -33.61 -0.26 24.28
CA VAL A 6 -32.27 -0.67 23.80
C VAL A 6 -31.49 0.60 23.42
N GLN A 7 -30.40 0.87 24.14
CA GLN A 7 -29.42 1.93 23.86
C GLN A 7 -28.59 1.60 22.60
N PRO A 8 -28.22 2.60 21.77
CA PRO A 8 -27.18 2.44 20.77
C PRO A 8 -25.79 2.86 21.28
N SER A 9 -24.84 1.93 21.07
CA SER A 9 -23.43 2.14 20.69
C SER A 9 -22.45 2.79 21.67
N TRP A 10 -22.01 2.02 22.67
CA TRP A 10 -20.69 2.17 23.31
C TRP A 10 -19.53 1.63 22.45
N HIS A 11 -19.79 0.78 21.45
CA HIS A 11 -18.76 0.19 20.58
C HIS A 11 -18.14 1.16 19.56
N ARG A 12 -18.77 2.31 19.26
CA ARG A 12 -18.24 3.26 18.25
C ARG A 12 -17.17 4.20 18.79
N GLN A 13 -17.24 4.55 20.08
CA GLN A 13 -16.22 5.43 20.68
C GLN A 13 -14.94 4.66 20.99
N ILE A 14 -15.04 3.41 21.46
CA ILE A 14 -13.86 2.57 21.76
C ILE A 14 -12.98 2.37 20.52
N ILE A 15 -13.57 2.20 19.33
CA ILE A 15 -12.80 2.02 18.08
C ILE A 15 -12.06 3.31 17.69
N ILE A 16 -12.69 4.48 17.86
CA ILE A 16 -12.06 5.77 17.51
C ILE A 16 -10.96 6.14 18.51
N THR A 17 -11.11 5.81 19.80
CA THR A 17 -10.07 6.04 20.81
C THR A 17 -8.94 5.01 20.73
N LEU A 18 -9.20 3.76 20.31
CA LEU A 18 -8.15 2.76 20.08
C LEU A 18 -7.27 3.08 18.86
N LEU A 19 -7.81 3.78 17.85
CA LEU A 19 -7.07 4.15 16.64
C LEU A 19 -6.04 5.27 16.87
N VAL A 20 -6.15 6.01 17.98
CA VAL A 20 -5.29 7.17 18.31
C VAL A 20 -4.16 6.80 19.28
N LEU A 21 -4.22 5.65 19.96
CA LEU A 21 -3.28 5.26 21.02
C LEU A 21 -2.16 4.29 20.61
N LEU A 22 -2.07 3.91 19.34
CA LEU A 22 -0.97 3.08 18.84
C LEU A 22 0.20 3.97 18.39
N GLN A 23 1.01 4.39 19.35
CA GLN A 23 2.38 4.82 19.04
C GLN A 23 3.17 3.58 18.62
N THR A 24 3.72 3.59 17.41
CA THR A 24 4.62 2.52 16.93
C THR A 24 5.99 3.10 16.63
N VAL A 25 6.97 2.67 17.43
CA VAL A 25 8.38 2.79 17.12
C VAL A 25 8.70 1.70 16.11
N HIS A 26 9.18 2.08 14.92
CA HIS A 26 9.72 1.13 13.96
C HIS A 26 11.21 1.01 14.22
N ALA A 27 11.65 -0.17 14.63
CA ALA A 27 13.04 -0.59 14.64
C ALA A 27 13.18 -1.71 13.61
N ILE A 28 14.31 -1.77 12.91
CA ILE A 28 14.62 -2.83 11.96
C ILE A 28 14.72 -4.14 12.72
N THR A 29 14.00 -5.14 12.23
CA THR A 29 13.68 -6.33 13.00
C THR A 29 14.56 -7.51 12.58
N PRO A 30 15.33 -8.09 13.50
CA PRO A 30 16.15 -9.27 13.25
C PRO A 30 15.32 -10.45 12.73
N THR A 31 15.90 -11.24 11.82
CA THR A 31 15.19 -12.27 11.04
C THR A 31 15.07 -13.61 11.76
N ALA A 32 15.92 -13.88 12.75
CA ALA A 32 15.98 -15.12 13.50
C ALA A 32 16.11 -14.88 15.01
N VAL A 33 15.88 -15.96 15.77
CA VAL A 33 15.92 -15.98 17.24
C VAL A 33 16.77 -17.17 17.68
N ILE A 34 17.61 -16.93 18.68
CA ILE A 34 18.39 -17.93 19.42
C ILE A 34 17.76 -18.02 20.82
N ASP A 35 17.06 -19.12 21.09
CA ASP A 35 16.57 -19.42 22.44
C ASP A 35 17.66 -20.20 23.18
N LEU A 36 18.09 -19.68 24.34
CA LEU A 36 19.08 -20.30 25.22
C LEU A 36 18.40 -21.09 26.33
N TYR A 37 18.93 -22.27 26.63
CA TYR A 37 18.42 -23.16 27.67
C TYR A 37 19.55 -23.64 28.58
N SER A 38 19.27 -23.66 29.89
CA SER A 38 20.09 -24.30 30.91
C SER A 38 19.22 -25.32 31.62
N ASN A 39 19.71 -26.56 31.74
CA ASN A 39 18.95 -27.66 32.36
C ASN A 39 17.51 -27.82 31.82
N GLN A 40 17.31 -27.60 30.51
CA GLN A 40 16.03 -27.65 29.79
C GLN A 40 15.04 -26.50 30.09
N GLU A 41 15.40 -25.54 30.93
CA GLU A 41 14.63 -24.31 31.14
C GLU A 41 15.14 -23.19 30.24
N LYS A 42 14.21 -22.44 29.64
CA LYS A 42 14.56 -21.31 28.79
C LYS A 42 15.01 -20.14 29.66
N ILE A 43 16.25 -19.69 29.46
CA ILE A 43 16.85 -18.58 30.21
C ILE A 43 16.61 -17.25 29.50
N HIS A 44 16.92 -17.21 28.20
CA HIS A 44 17.02 -15.96 27.45
C HIS A 44 16.73 -16.18 25.96
N SER A 45 16.35 -15.11 25.24
CA SER A 45 16.16 -15.15 23.78
C SER A 45 16.93 -14.00 23.13
N ILE A 46 17.89 -14.33 22.28
CA ILE A 46 18.70 -13.36 21.55
C ILE A 46 18.19 -13.29 20.12
N TYR A 47 18.11 -12.08 19.56
CA TYR A 47 17.75 -11.93 18.16
C TYR A 47 18.99 -11.86 17.27
N THR A 48 18.88 -12.37 16.05
CA THR A 48 20.01 -12.52 15.11
C THR A 48 19.56 -12.34 13.66
N SER A 49 20.49 -11.99 12.77
CA SER A 49 20.25 -11.95 11.32
C SER A 49 20.81 -13.20 10.64
N THR A 50 20.16 -13.66 9.57
CA THR A 50 20.53 -14.90 8.86
C THR A 50 21.51 -14.66 7.71
N ALA A 51 22.27 -15.69 7.35
CA ALA A 51 23.10 -15.69 6.16
C ALA A 51 22.31 -15.79 4.84
N ALA A 52 22.91 -15.26 3.77
CA ALA A 52 22.41 -15.42 2.40
C ALA A 52 22.83 -16.75 1.75
N PHE A 53 23.74 -17.48 2.38
CA PHE A 53 24.27 -18.78 1.96
C PHE A 53 23.90 -19.87 2.98
N GLY A 54 24.13 -21.13 2.59
CA GLY A 54 23.87 -22.29 3.43
C GLY A 54 22.40 -22.69 3.50
N VAL A 55 22.09 -23.62 4.40
CA VAL A 55 20.69 -24.04 4.63
C VAL A 55 19.90 -23.00 5.41
N THR A 56 18.65 -22.80 4.99
CA THR A 56 17.73 -21.90 5.69
C THR A 56 17.33 -22.46 7.05
N LEU A 57 17.31 -21.60 8.07
CA LEU A 57 16.84 -21.96 9.41
C LEU A 57 15.41 -22.52 9.40
N PRO A 58 15.09 -23.44 10.33
CA PRO A 58 13.74 -23.95 10.49
C PRO A 58 12.78 -22.81 10.83
N PHE A 59 11.59 -22.86 10.23
CA PHE A 59 10.58 -21.80 10.38
C PHE A 59 9.81 -21.96 11.70
N GLY A 60 9.98 -20.99 12.59
CA GLY A 60 9.39 -21.02 13.92
C GLY A 60 10.00 -22.07 14.85
N LYS A 61 9.47 -22.16 16.07
CA LYS A 61 10.00 -23.00 17.14
C LYS A 61 9.75 -24.52 17.05
N PRO A 62 8.66 -25.06 16.46
CA PRO A 62 8.36 -26.48 16.62
C PRO A 62 9.38 -27.37 15.88
N ASN A 63 9.94 -28.36 16.60
CA ASN A 63 10.86 -29.39 16.11
C ASN A 63 12.28 -28.93 15.74
N VAL A 64 12.79 -27.86 16.36
CA VAL A 64 14.16 -27.40 16.17
C VAL A 64 15.10 -28.12 17.14
N PRO A 65 16.18 -28.77 16.68
CA PRO A 65 17.12 -29.46 17.55
C PRO A 65 17.89 -28.46 18.42
N SER A 66 18.04 -28.78 19.70
CA SER A 66 18.92 -28.07 20.63
C SER A 66 20.33 -28.66 20.55
N ALA A 67 21.34 -27.80 20.57
CA ALA A 67 22.74 -28.22 20.63
C ALA A 67 23.55 -27.31 21.57
N PRO A 68 24.62 -27.82 22.21
CA PRO A 68 25.53 -27.00 23.00
C PRO A 68 26.22 -25.94 22.14
N ILE A 69 26.39 -24.75 22.72
CA ILE A 69 27.24 -23.71 22.13
C ILE A 69 28.69 -23.98 22.54
N VAL A 70 29.60 -23.98 21.56
CA VAL A 70 31.03 -24.19 21.76
C VAL A 70 31.78 -23.02 21.12
N LEU A 71 32.75 -22.47 21.83
CA LEU A 71 33.63 -21.43 21.30
C LEU A 71 34.57 -22.01 20.22
N ALA A 72 35.01 -21.17 19.29
CA ALA A 72 36.06 -21.55 18.34
C ALA A 72 37.33 -22.01 19.09
N PRO A 73 38.09 -22.99 18.55
CA PRO A 73 39.33 -23.45 19.16
C PRO A 73 40.32 -22.30 19.41
N GLU A 74 41.03 -22.31 20.53
CA GLU A 74 41.99 -21.25 20.91
C GLU A 74 43.11 -21.07 19.87
N ASN A 75 43.50 -22.14 19.18
CA ASN A 75 44.49 -22.11 18.11
C ASN A 75 43.95 -21.59 16.76
N ASN A 76 42.64 -21.37 16.64
CA ASN A 76 41.97 -20.86 15.44
C ASN A 76 40.68 -20.08 15.80
N PRO A 77 40.78 -18.96 16.53
CA PRO A 77 39.63 -18.24 17.09
C PRO A 77 38.72 -17.61 16.04
N TYR A 78 39.26 -17.33 14.85
CA TYR A 78 38.51 -16.79 13.70
C TYR A 78 37.97 -17.88 12.76
N LEU A 79 38.34 -19.15 12.99
CA LEU A 79 37.95 -20.29 12.18
C LEU A 79 38.26 -20.12 10.68
N CYS A 80 39.40 -19.50 10.35
CA CYS A 80 39.81 -19.23 8.98
C CYS A 80 40.67 -20.34 8.38
N GLN A 81 41.38 -21.09 9.23
CA GLN A 81 42.15 -22.26 8.80
C GLN A 81 41.30 -23.55 8.91
N PRO A 82 41.47 -24.53 8.01
CA PRO A 82 40.81 -25.82 8.11
C PRO A 82 41.34 -26.57 9.33
N VAL A 83 40.44 -27.00 10.23
CA VAL A 83 40.82 -27.72 11.45
C VAL A 83 40.48 -29.20 11.28
N GLN A 84 41.50 -30.05 11.32
CA GLN A 84 41.34 -31.49 11.43
C GLN A 84 41.39 -31.89 12.91
N GLU A 85 40.25 -31.89 13.60
CA GLU A 85 40.15 -32.57 14.89
C GLU A 85 40.01 -34.09 14.68
N ASN A 86 40.56 -34.89 15.60
CA ASN A 86 40.22 -36.31 15.71
C ASN A 86 38.83 -36.43 16.36
N LEU A 87 37.77 -36.30 15.55
CA LEU A 87 36.37 -36.28 16.03
C LEU A 87 35.93 -37.65 16.58
N SER A 88 36.08 -37.85 17.89
CA SER A 88 35.52 -38.99 18.64
C SER A 88 34.06 -38.78 19.08
N SER A 89 33.57 -37.53 19.13
CA SER A 89 32.16 -37.22 19.40
C SER A 89 31.36 -36.99 18.12
N THR A 90 30.16 -37.56 18.07
CA THR A 90 29.16 -37.42 17.01
C THR A 90 28.07 -36.39 17.35
N ASP A 91 28.20 -35.70 18.48
CA ASP A 91 27.13 -34.85 18.99
C ASP A 91 27.05 -33.53 18.20
N PRO A 92 25.84 -33.06 17.87
CA PRO A 92 25.66 -31.79 17.18
C PRO A 92 26.13 -30.63 18.06
N LYS A 93 26.85 -29.67 17.48
CA LYS A 93 27.31 -28.47 18.19
C LYS A 93 27.02 -27.19 17.41
N ILE A 94 26.86 -26.08 18.11
CA ILE A 94 26.74 -24.74 17.55
C ILE A 94 28.05 -24.02 17.85
N ILE A 95 28.73 -23.54 16.80
CA ILE A 95 30.04 -22.90 16.96
C ILE A 95 29.86 -21.39 16.99
N LEU A 96 30.38 -20.75 18.04
CA LEU A 96 30.43 -19.29 18.18
C LEU A 96 31.82 -18.78 17.77
N VAL A 97 31.86 -17.89 16.77
CA VAL A 97 33.10 -17.43 16.11
C VAL A 97 33.13 -15.91 15.98
N LYS A 98 34.31 -15.32 16.24
CA LYS A 98 34.59 -13.90 16.01
C LYS A 98 34.53 -13.54 14.51
N ARG A 99 33.98 -12.38 14.17
CA ARG A 99 34.07 -11.79 12.82
C ARG A 99 35.53 -11.51 12.44
N GLY A 100 35.82 -11.34 11.15
CA GLY A 100 37.15 -10.89 10.67
C GLY A 100 38.05 -11.99 10.10
N GLN A 101 39.21 -11.58 9.56
CA GLN A 101 40.28 -12.37 8.93
C GLN A 101 39.93 -13.17 7.66
N CYS A 102 38.71 -13.68 7.50
CA CYS A 102 38.25 -14.43 6.33
C CYS A 102 36.74 -14.24 6.08
N SER A 103 36.26 -14.69 4.92
CA SER A 103 34.86 -14.55 4.54
C SER A 103 33.92 -15.37 5.43
N PHE A 104 32.67 -14.92 5.56
CA PHE A 104 31.66 -15.61 6.37
C PHE A 104 31.40 -17.04 5.88
N LYS A 105 31.43 -17.23 4.56
CA LYS A 105 31.29 -18.55 3.93
C LYS A 105 32.46 -19.46 4.28
N GLN A 106 33.70 -18.95 4.31
CA GLN A 106 34.86 -19.73 4.75
C GLN A 106 34.73 -20.22 6.19
N LYS A 107 34.26 -19.36 7.10
CA LYS A 107 34.01 -19.73 8.51
C LYS A 107 32.98 -20.86 8.59
N ALA A 108 31.89 -20.74 7.85
CA ALA A 108 30.85 -21.76 7.82
C ALA A 108 31.35 -23.10 7.24
N GLN A 109 32.20 -23.07 6.20
CA GLN A 109 32.83 -24.26 5.64
C GLN A 109 33.72 -24.98 6.67
N ASN A 110 34.58 -24.24 7.37
CA ASN A 110 35.48 -24.81 8.39
C ASN A 110 34.69 -25.34 9.61
N ALA A 111 33.60 -24.68 9.99
CA ALA A 111 32.72 -25.17 11.04
C ALA A 111 31.95 -26.44 10.65
N GLN A 112 31.57 -26.56 9.38
CA GLN A 112 30.96 -27.77 8.83
C GLN A 112 31.92 -28.96 8.93
N GLN A 113 33.23 -28.74 8.68
CA GLN A 113 34.25 -29.78 8.88
C GLN A 113 34.36 -30.22 10.35
N LEU A 114 34.06 -29.32 11.28
CA LEU A 114 33.96 -29.62 12.71
C LEU A 114 32.62 -30.26 13.11
N ARG A 115 31.75 -30.64 12.17
CA ARG A 115 30.38 -31.18 12.41
C ARG A 115 29.49 -30.22 13.21
N ALA A 116 29.66 -28.91 13.04
CA ALA A 116 28.68 -27.96 13.52
C ALA A 116 27.36 -28.11 12.76
N ILE A 117 26.23 -27.84 13.41
CA ILE A 117 24.92 -27.71 12.74
C ILE A 117 24.57 -26.25 12.42
N HIS A 118 25.23 -25.32 13.12
CA HIS A 118 25.02 -23.89 12.99
C HIS A 118 26.29 -23.12 13.41
N VAL A 119 26.55 -21.99 12.75
CA VAL A 119 27.60 -21.05 13.12
C VAL A 119 27.00 -19.71 13.48
N ILE A 120 27.35 -19.21 14.67
CA ILE A 120 27.04 -17.87 15.10
C ILE A 120 28.30 -17.03 14.92
N VAL A 121 28.24 -16.06 14.02
CA VAL A 121 29.29 -15.06 13.87
C VAL A 121 28.90 -13.84 14.68
N TYR A 122 29.75 -13.38 15.58
CA TYR A 122 29.49 -12.17 16.36
C TYR A 122 30.54 -11.10 16.11
N ASP A 123 30.13 -9.85 16.27
CA ASP A 123 31.00 -8.70 16.10
C ASP A 123 31.62 -8.25 17.43
N THR A 124 32.83 -7.73 17.37
CA THR A 124 33.50 -6.98 18.46
C THR A 124 34.23 -5.78 17.87
N LEU A 125 34.53 -4.77 18.68
CA LEU A 125 35.28 -3.59 18.21
C LEU A 125 36.63 -4.00 17.61
N ALA A 126 37.31 -4.94 18.27
CA ALA A 126 38.59 -5.48 17.81
C ALA A 126 38.47 -6.16 16.44
N THR A 127 37.49 -7.06 16.28
CA THR A 127 37.35 -7.87 15.04
C THR A 127 37.03 -7.06 13.78
N LYS A 128 36.50 -5.85 13.96
CA LYS A 128 36.11 -4.97 12.86
C LYS A 128 37.29 -4.19 12.27
N TYR A 129 38.33 -3.92 13.08
CA TYR A 129 39.50 -3.11 12.70
C TYR A 129 40.84 -3.83 12.91
N ASP A 130 40.82 -5.13 13.22
CA ASP A 130 41.99 -5.99 13.32
C ASP A 130 42.76 -5.97 11.99
N SER A 131 43.99 -5.43 12.01
CA SER A 131 44.83 -5.26 10.83
C SER A 131 46.03 -6.21 10.91
N VAL A 132 46.32 -6.86 9.78
CA VAL A 132 47.40 -7.87 9.68
C VAL A 132 48.79 -7.22 9.59
N GLU A 133 48.88 -5.91 9.34
CA GLU A 133 50.12 -5.21 8.99
C GLU A 133 50.69 -4.30 10.11
N ASN A 134 50.24 -4.44 11.37
CA ASN A 134 50.62 -3.56 12.50
C ASN A 134 50.34 -2.06 12.26
N GLU A 135 49.48 -1.73 11.29
CA GLU A 135 49.00 -0.37 11.07
C GLU A 135 47.66 -0.18 11.78
N ILE A 136 47.51 0.95 12.48
CA ILE A 136 46.24 1.30 13.11
C ILE A 136 45.26 1.70 12.01
N VAL A 137 44.24 0.85 11.80
CA VAL A 137 43.12 1.17 10.92
C VAL A 137 42.06 1.91 11.73
N TYR A 138 41.84 3.17 11.38
CA TYR A 138 40.76 3.96 11.97
C TYR A 138 39.44 3.75 11.21
N PRO A 139 38.30 3.79 11.93
CA PRO A 139 36.97 3.60 11.36
C PRO A 139 36.59 4.74 10.41
N THR A 140 35.66 4.48 9.49
CA THR A 140 35.19 5.50 8.55
C THR A 140 33.96 6.22 9.09
N ALA A 141 34.01 7.54 9.16
CA ALA A 141 32.88 8.38 9.60
C ALA A 141 31.59 8.06 8.84
N THR A 142 30.43 8.06 9.51
CA THR A 142 29.08 7.77 8.99
C THR A 142 28.84 6.33 8.54
N ILE A 143 29.88 5.54 8.30
CA ILE A 143 29.79 4.11 8.02
C ILE A 143 29.83 3.33 9.33
N ASP A 144 30.78 3.67 10.19
CA ASP A 144 31.13 2.90 11.37
C ASP A 144 30.74 3.55 12.70
N TYR A 145 30.64 4.88 12.71
CA TYR A 145 30.31 5.68 13.89
C TYR A 145 29.60 6.99 13.54
N GLU A 146 28.99 7.59 14.55
CA GLU A 146 28.35 8.91 14.50
C GLU A 146 28.63 9.70 15.79
N CYS A 147 29.41 10.78 15.68
CA CYS A 147 29.78 11.60 16.83
C CYS A 147 28.62 12.45 17.35
N ASN A 148 27.63 12.76 16.51
CA ASN A 148 26.44 13.51 16.95
C ASN A 148 25.56 12.71 17.93
N ASN A 149 25.68 11.38 17.91
CA ASN A 149 24.99 10.47 18.82
C ASN A 149 25.85 10.13 20.06
N GLY A 150 26.90 10.90 20.32
CA GLY A 150 27.80 10.70 21.45
C GLY A 150 29.25 10.86 21.03
N ASN A 151 29.94 11.79 21.69
CA ASN A 151 31.35 12.07 21.55
C ASN A 151 32.03 12.07 22.93
N ALA A 152 33.29 11.63 22.95
CA ALA A 152 34.14 11.69 24.13
C ALA A 152 35.58 11.99 23.70
N PHE A 153 36.34 12.61 24.59
CA PHE A 153 37.77 12.84 24.39
C PHE A 153 38.54 12.14 25.50
N ILE A 154 39.12 10.99 25.17
CA ILE A 154 39.75 10.10 26.14
C ILE A 154 41.25 10.41 26.22
N PRO A 155 41.84 10.51 27.42
CA PRO A 155 43.29 10.62 27.57
C PRO A 155 44.01 9.40 26.97
N ALA A 156 44.98 9.63 26.09
CA ALA A 156 45.73 8.55 25.43
C ALA A 156 46.48 7.62 26.41
N LEU A 157 46.74 8.07 27.65
CA LEU A 157 47.39 7.28 28.70
C LEU A 157 46.50 6.15 29.25
N GLU A 158 45.18 6.28 29.12
CA GLU A 158 44.22 5.27 29.58
C GLU A 158 43.93 4.19 28.53
N LEU A 159 44.48 4.36 27.32
CA LEU A 159 44.29 3.45 26.19
C LEU A 159 45.55 2.62 25.96
N TYR A 160 45.38 1.34 25.67
CA TYR A 160 46.47 0.45 25.25
C TYR A 160 46.66 0.57 23.74
N MET A 161 47.63 1.35 23.30
CA MET A 161 47.84 1.66 21.86
C MET A 161 49.02 0.86 21.27
N ASP A 162 49.09 -0.45 21.51
CA ASP A 162 50.15 -1.32 20.97
C ASP A 162 49.65 -2.11 19.75
N ALA A 163 50.22 -1.82 18.57
CA ALA A 163 49.95 -2.42 17.25
C ALA A 163 48.56 -2.19 16.62
N THR A 164 47.46 -2.22 17.38
CA THR A 164 46.10 -1.88 16.89
C THR A 164 45.37 -1.02 17.92
N ALA A 165 44.53 -0.07 17.48
CA ALA A 165 43.75 0.76 18.40
C ALA A 165 42.57 0.01 19.07
N TYR A 166 42.24 -1.19 18.57
CA TYR A 166 41.13 -2.00 19.04
C TYR A 166 41.60 -3.43 19.27
N ASP A 167 42.15 -3.69 20.43
CA ASP A 167 42.44 -5.02 20.94
C ASP A 167 41.34 -5.47 21.92
N ASP A 168 41.44 -6.70 22.43
CA ASP A 168 40.47 -7.22 23.40
C ASP A 168 40.47 -6.39 24.71
N GLN A 169 41.58 -5.69 25.05
CA GLN A 169 41.68 -4.84 26.25
C GLN A 169 40.92 -3.51 26.09
N ASN A 170 41.19 -2.77 25.02
CA ASN A 170 40.45 -1.55 24.71
C ASN A 170 38.98 -1.83 24.42
N ASN A 171 38.64 -3.03 23.91
CA ASN A 171 37.25 -3.41 23.68
C ASN A 171 36.43 -3.43 24.97
N GLU A 172 36.99 -3.85 26.11
CA GLU A 172 36.31 -3.76 27.41
C GLU A 172 36.16 -2.30 27.87
N LEU A 173 37.20 -1.50 27.73
CA LEU A 173 37.22 -0.09 28.15
C LEU A 173 36.28 0.81 27.32
N LEU A 174 35.99 0.44 26.07
CA LEU A 174 35.17 1.19 25.13
C LEU A 174 33.74 0.60 24.96
N SER A 175 33.37 -0.42 25.73
CA SER A 175 32.09 -1.13 25.59
C SER A 175 31.36 -1.36 26.92
N GLY A 176 30.08 -0.96 26.96
CA GLY A 176 29.19 -1.21 28.10
C GLY A 176 28.72 0.09 28.77
N SER A 177 27.88 -0.05 29.79
CA SER A 177 27.46 1.07 30.66
C SER A 177 28.45 1.30 31.80
N ASP A 178 28.93 0.22 32.40
CA ASP A 178 29.76 0.26 33.60
C ASP A 178 31.24 0.36 33.19
N ASP A 179 31.97 1.33 33.73
CA ASP A 179 33.41 1.59 33.49
C ASP A 179 33.81 1.92 32.03
N ASN A 180 32.85 2.33 31.19
CA ASN A 180 33.13 2.78 29.83
C ASN A 180 33.81 4.16 29.82
N LEU A 181 35.02 4.25 29.25
CA LEU A 181 35.79 5.48 29.15
C LEU A 181 35.04 6.59 28.38
N CYS A 182 34.20 6.23 27.40
CA CYS A 182 33.40 7.19 26.66
C CYS A 182 32.23 7.75 27.47
N ALA A 183 31.71 6.95 28.41
CA ALA A 183 30.71 7.44 29.36
C ALA A 183 31.36 8.33 30.44
N LEU A 184 32.61 8.03 30.82
CA LEU A 184 33.36 8.80 31.80
C LEU A 184 33.82 10.18 31.25
N TYR A 185 34.34 10.21 30.03
CA TYR A 185 34.91 11.38 29.36
C TYR A 185 33.98 12.01 28.32
N HIS A 186 32.65 11.89 28.53
CA HIS A 186 31.68 12.50 27.62
C HIS A 186 31.88 14.02 27.56
N ASP A 187 31.56 14.61 26.42
CA ASP A 187 31.61 16.07 26.25
C ASP A 187 30.62 16.74 27.22
N ALA A 188 31.12 17.57 28.14
CA ALA A 188 30.32 18.22 29.18
C ALA A 188 29.52 19.42 28.67
N GLU A 189 29.75 19.88 27.42
CA GLU A 189 28.96 20.97 26.81
C GLU A 189 27.54 20.53 26.41
N ASN A 190 27.32 19.23 26.19
CA ASN A 190 26.00 18.63 26.05
C ASN A 190 25.66 17.87 27.34
N ASP A 191 24.71 18.37 28.12
CA ASP A 191 24.24 17.84 29.43
C ASP A 191 23.58 16.43 29.35
N ASP A 192 23.71 15.74 28.20
CA ASP A 192 23.13 14.43 27.93
C ASP A 192 24.16 13.33 28.17
N LEU A 193 23.89 12.44 29.14
CA LEU A 193 24.73 11.27 29.41
C LEU A 193 24.95 10.45 28.14
N PHE A 194 26.20 10.08 27.87
CA PHE A 194 26.61 9.24 26.73
C PHE A 194 25.73 8.00 26.53
N GLU A 195 25.25 7.37 27.61
CA GLU A 195 24.36 6.21 27.57
C GLU A 195 22.97 6.49 26.97
N LYS A 196 22.50 7.74 27.03
CA LYS A 196 21.22 8.16 26.45
C LYS A 196 21.35 8.53 24.98
N THR A 197 22.50 9.06 24.60
CA THR A 197 22.79 9.52 23.23
C THR A 197 23.27 8.36 22.36
N CYS A 198 24.08 7.45 22.90
CA CYS A 198 24.65 6.32 22.18
C CYS A 198 23.89 5.01 22.45
N SER A 199 23.01 4.62 21.52
CA SER A 199 22.17 3.43 21.67
C SER A 199 22.94 2.11 21.78
N SER A 200 24.15 2.04 21.21
CA SER A 200 25.00 0.85 21.27
C SER A 200 25.81 0.74 22.55
N GLN A 201 25.88 1.82 23.34
CA GLN A 201 26.76 1.96 24.52
C GLN A 201 28.22 1.56 24.24
N ARG A 202 28.65 1.74 22.99
CA ARG A 202 29.97 1.37 22.48
C ARG A 202 30.51 2.52 21.69
N CYS A 203 31.81 2.76 21.80
CA CYS A 203 32.48 3.83 21.09
C CYS A 203 33.71 3.33 20.34
N VAL A 204 34.05 4.04 19.28
CA VAL A 204 35.24 3.80 18.47
C VAL A 204 36.11 5.04 18.43
N LEU A 205 37.43 4.84 18.54
CA LEU A 205 38.46 5.88 18.39
C LEU A 205 38.55 6.38 16.94
N THR A 206 38.33 7.67 16.65
CA THR A 206 38.26 8.16 15.27
C THR A 206 39.63 8.40 14.63
N GLY A 207 40.71 8.38 15.42
CA GLY A 207 42.05 8.80 15.00
C GLY A 207 42.27 10.30 15.01
N ASN A 208 41.23 11.10 15.28
CA ASN A 208 41.39 12.53 15.54
C ASN A 208 41.94 12.72 16.97
N THR A 209 43.04 13.46 17.08
CA THR A 209 43.67 13.77 18.36
C THR A 209 43.67 15.27 18.62
N ASP A 210 43.31 15.70 19.82
CA ASP A 210 43.62 17.05 20.28
C ASP A 210 45.06 17.09 20.77
N SER A 211 45.94 17.59 19.89
CA SER A 211 47.38 17.72 20.12
C SER A 211 47.74 18.58 21.34
N THR A 212 46.84 19.41 21.86
CA THR A 212 47.12 20.30 23.00
C THR A 212 46.99 19.59 24.35
N GLN A 213 46.13 18.58 24.44
CA GLN A 213 45.83 17.86 25.69
C GLN A 213 46.13 16.34 25.60
N ASN A 214 46.65 15.87 24.46
CA ASN A 214 46.91 14.45 24.20
C ASN A 214 45.66 13.57 24.38
N LEU A 215 44.53 14.08 23.89
CA LEU A 215 43.23 13.41 23.93
C LEU A 215 42.94 12.77 22.58
N VAL A 216 42.35 11.58 22.59
CA VAL A 216 41.87 10.87 21.41
C VAL A 216 40.34 10.97 21.37
N GLN A 217 39.81 11.37 20.22
CA GLN A 217 38.36 11.45 20.03
C GLN A 217 37.77 10.03 19.87
N ALA A 218 36.75 9.75 20.66
CA ALA A 218 35.91 8.57 20.54
C ALA A 218 34.48 8.98 20.21
N CYS A 219 33.81 8.21 19.34
CA CYS A 219 32.44 8.48 18.92
C CYS A 219 31.57 7.23 18.99
N CYS A 220 30.26 7.43 19.13
CA CYS A 220 29.29 6.33 19.23
C CYS A 220 29.36 5.41 18.01
N ALA A 221 29.55 4.11 18.25
CA ALA A 221 29.68 3.09 17.23
C ALA A 221 28.31 2.60 16.75
N TRP A 222 28.16 2.32 15.46
CA TRP A 222 26.96 1.67 14.94
C TRP A 222 26.94 0.18 15.30
N ASP A 223 25.88 -0.26 15.98
CA ASP A 223 25.63 -1.67 16.31
C ASP A 223 24.34 -2.18 15.65
N ILE A 224 24.42 -2.45 14.34
CA ILE A 224 23.28 -2.83 13.50
C ILE A 224 23.41 -4.27 13.00
N TYR A 225 22.28 -4.90 12.68
CA TYR A 225 22.29 -6.23 12.09
C TYR A 225 22.79 -6.17 10.65
N MET A 226 23.57 -7.17 10.25
CA MET A 226 24.00 -7.32 8.85
C MET A 226 23.62 -8.69 8.29
N VAL A 227 23.41 -8.76 6.98
CA VAL A 227 23.24 -10.03 6.28
C VAL A 227 24.62 -10.58 5.97
N LEU A 228 24.89 -11.83 6.33
CA LEU A 228 26.16 -12.49 6.01
C LEU A 228 26.18 -12.76 4.50
N GLY A 229 27.04 -12.03 3.78
CA GLY A 229 27.18 -12.11 2.33
C GLY A 229 27.79 -13.42 1.86
N ASP A 230 27.38 -13.86 0.67
CA ASP A 230 27.96 -15.02 -0.02
C ASP A 230 29.33 -14.65 -0.63
N ASP A 231 30.20 -15.64 -0.76
CA ASP A 231 31.53 -15.52 -1.36
C ASP A 231 31.58 -16.41 -2.61
N ALA A 232 31.61 -15.77 -3.78
CA ALA A 232 31.60 -16.43 -5.08
C ALA A 232 32.90 -17.20 -5.37
N SER A 233 33.98 -16.96 -4.62
CA SER A 233 35.24 -17.69 -4.78
C SER A 233 35.17 -19.12 -4.24
N ILE A 234 34.25 -19.39 -3.30
CA ILE A 234 34.03 -20.70 -2.70
C ILE A 234 32.89 -21.39 -3.45
N THR A 235 33.21 -22.49 -4.13
CA THR A 235 32.27 -23.26 -4.96
C THR A 235 31.60 -24.42 -4.24
N GLU A 236 32.07 -24.78 -3.05
CA GLU A 236 31.45 -25.82 -2.23
C GLU A 236 30.13 -25.33 -1.61
N ASP A 237 29.12 -26.20 -1.66
CA ASP A 237 27.83 -25.95 -1.00
C ASP A 237 27.97 -26.14 0.52
N ILE A 238 27.36 -25.23 1.27
CA ILE A 238 27.35 -25.26 2.73
C ILE A 238 26.04 -25.88 3.21
N ASP A 239 26.14 -26.98 3.96
CA ASP A 239 25.04 -27.76 4.50
C ASP A 239 24.64 -27.33 5.93
N ILE A 240 25.31 -26.31 6.47
CA ILE A 240 24.99 -25.73 7.78
C ILE A 240 24.35 -24.34 7.63
N SER A 241 23.65 -23.91 8.68
CA SER A 241 23.07 -22.57 8.73
C SER A 241 24.02 -21.60 9.43
N SER A 242 23.91 -20.30 9.16
CA SER A 242 24.72 -19.29 9.83
C SER A 242 23.91 -18.05 10.19
N SER A 243 24.24 -17.45 11.34
CA SER A 243 23.61 -16.23 11.82
C SER A 243 24.61 -15.23 12.38
N PHE A 244 24.22 -13.97 12.44
CA PHE A 244 25.05 -12.85 12.87
C PHE A 244 24.49 -12.18 14.12
N LEU A 245 25.38 -11.92 15.08
CA LEU A 245 25.09 -11.16 16.30
C LEU A 245 25.82 -9.82 16.27
N THR A 246 25.11 -8.79 16.70
CA THR A 246 25.67 -7.45 16.94
C THR A 246 26.62 -7.50 18.14
N MET A 247 27.42 -6.46 18.35
CA MET A 247 28.39 -6.36 19.45
C MET A 247 27.69 -6.44 20.82
N GLU A 248 26.52 -5.82 20.97
CA GLU A 248 25.69 -5.92 22.19
C GLU A 248 25.28 -7.34 22.47
N LYS A 249 24.68 -8.00 21.48
CA LYS A 249 24.13 -9.35 21.63
C LYS A 249 25.20 -10.42 21.72
N GLY A 250 26.37 -10.19 21.12
CA GLY A 250 27.56 -11.02 21.27
C GLY A 250 28.07 -11.01 22.71
N LYS A 251 28.24 -9.82 23.32
CA LYS A 251 28.70 -9.70 24.72
C LYS A 251 27.68 -10.33 25.69
N GLU A 252 26.40 -10.04 25.51
CA GLU A 252 25.32 -10.64 26.30
C GLU A 252 25.35 -12.19 26.25
N LEU A 253 25.64 -12.78 25.08
CA LEU A 253 25.79 -14.23 24.95
C LEU A 253 27.04 -14.76 25.66
N LEU A 254 28.18 -14.06 25.57
CA LEU A 254 29.43 -14.46 26.21
C LEU A 254 29.32 -14.43 27.74
N ASP A 255 28.75 -13.38 28.32
CA ASP A 255 28.53 -13.25 29.77
C ASP A 255 27.64 -14.38 30.31
N LEU A 256 26.65 -14.82 29.52
CA LEU A 256 25.82 -15.98 29.84
C LEU A 256 26.60 -17.30 29.78
N LEU A 257 27.48 -17.48 28.78
CA LEU A 257 28.32 -18.66 28.63
C LEU A 257 29.37 -18.78 29.75
N GLU A 258 29.84 -17.67 30.30
CA GLU A 258 30.77 -17.66 31.44
C GLU A 258 30.08 -17.93 32.78
N SER A 259 28.86 -17.42 32.95
CA SER A 259 28.12 -17.54 34.22
C SER A 259 27.42 -18.88 34.42
N GLN A 260 27.12 -19.63 33.35
CA GLN A 260 26.38 -20.88 33.41
C GLN A 260 27.07 -22.01 32.65
N GLU A 261 27.16 -23.19 33.28
CA GLU A 261 27.63 -24.41 32.62
C GLU A 261 26.48 -25.10 31.84
N ASN A 262 26.81 -25.80 30.75
CA ASN A 262 25.88 -26.60 29.93
C ASN A 262 24.74 -25.84 29.25
N ILE A 263 25.03 -24.67 28.66
CA ILE A 263 24.06 -23.95 27.83
C ILE A 263 23.86 -24.66 26.49
N THR A 264 22.59 -24.89 26.16
CA THR A 264 22.16 -25.36 24.84
C THR A 264 21.32 -24.30 24.16
N ALA A 265 21.35 -24.27 22.82
CA ALA A 265 20.61 -23.29 22.05
C ALA A 265 19.79 -23.94 20.94
N THR A 266 18.65 -23.32 20.66
CA THR A 266 17.86 -23.59 19.44
C THR A 266 17.80 -22.32 18.61
N VAL A 267 18.18 -22.42 17.34
CA VAL A 267 18.17 -21.29 16.41
C VAL A 267 17.08 -21.49 15.36
N TYR A 268 16.19 -20.52 15.23
CA TYR A 268 15.06 -20.62 14.31
C TYR A 268 14.67 -19.28 13.70
N LEU A 269 14.01 -19.34 12.54
CA LEU A 269 13.53 -18.17 11.84
C LEU A 269 12.30 -17.60 12.55
N ARG A 270 12.25 -16.27 12.70
CA ARG A 270 11.10 -15.60 13.32
C ARG A 270 9.85 -15.85 12.48
N TYR A 271 8.72 -16.07 13.15
CA TYR A 271 7.47 -16.30 12.47
C TYR A 271 7.06 -15.06 11.67
N TYR A 272 6.87 -15.22 10.36
CA TYR A 272 6.16 -14.27 9.51
C TYR A 272 5.00 -14.96 8.79
N PRO A 273 3.85 -14.30 8.64
CA PRO A 273 2.72 -14.88 7.93
C PRO A 273 3.06 -15.08 6.45
N LYS A 274 2.97 -16.32 5.95
CA LYS A 274 3.16 -16.62 4.51
C LYS A 274 2.13 -15.90 3.63
N VAL A 275 0.92 -15.71 4.14
CA VAL A 275 -0.14 -14.94 3.50
C VAL A 275 -0.49 -13.76 4.39
N ASN A 276 -0.22 -12.56 3.89
CA ASN A 276 -0.53 -11.33 4.61
C ASN A 276 -2.04 -11.08 4.60
N ALA A 277 -2.65 -10.96 5.79
CA ALA A 277 -4.06 -10.60 5.94
C ALA A 277 -4.37 -9.28 5.22
N SER A 278 -3.43 -8.33 5.25
CA SER A 278 -3.53 -7.04 4.55
C SER A 278 -3.73 -7.18 3.04
N SER A 279 -3.08 -8.17 2.40
CA SER A 279 -3.24 -8.44 0.96
C SER A 279 -4.61 -9.05 0.64
N VAL A 280 -5.24 -9.77 1.58
CA VAL A 280 -6.62 -10.23 1.42
C VAL A 280 -7.60 -9.08 1.63
N LEU A 281 -7.37 -8.25 2.65
CA LEU A 281 -8.19 -7.08 2.94
C LEU A 281 -8.21 -6.08 1.78
N ILE A 282 -7.06 -5.83 1.14
CA ILE A 282 -6.97 -4.90 0.01
C ILE A 282 -7.72 -5.44 -1.23
N CYS A 283 -7.69 -6.77 -1.47
CA CYS A 283 -8.50 -7.39 -2.53
C CYS A 283 -10.00 -7.26 -2.27
N ILE A 284 -10.43 -7.48 -1.01
CA ILE A 284 -11.82 -7.32 -0.61
C ILE A 284 -12.24 -5.86 -0.80
N LEU A 285 -11.41 -4.91 -0.36
CA LEU A 285 -11.66 -3.48 -0.51
C LEU A 285 -11.77 -3.08 -1.99
N GLY A 286 -10.81 -3.45 -2.84
CA GLY A 286 -10.84 -3.15 -4.27
C GLY A 286 -12.06 -3.75 -4.98
N THR A 287 -12.44 -4.99 -4.62
CA THR A 287 -13.65 -5.64 -5.14
C THR A 287 -14.92 -4.92 -4.68
N PHE A 288 -14.99 -4.55 -3.40
CA PHE A 288 -16.11 -3.82 -2.84
C PHE A 288 -16.28 -2.44 -3.49
N VAL A 289 -15.19 -1.68 -3.68
CA VAL A 289 -15.20 -0.38 -4.34
C VAL A 289 -15.70 -0.52 -5.78
N THR A 290 -15.20 -1.50 -6.53
CA THR A 290 -15.63 -1.77 -7.92
C THR A 290 -17.10 -2.13 -8.00
N TRP A 291 -17.57 -3.02 -7.12
CA TRP A 291 -18.98 -3.40 -7.04
C TRP A 291 -19.88 -2.21 -6.68
N LEU A 292 -19.48 -1.42 -5.67
CA LEU A 292 -20.22 -0.24 -5.23
C LEU A 292 -20.29 0.83 -6.33
N ALA A 293 -19.19 1.08 -7.02
CA ALA A 293 -19.14 1.99 -8.16
C ALA A 293 -20.09 1.55 -9.27
N ALA A 294 -20.04 0.27 -9.67
CA ALA A 294 -20.95 -0.29 -10.68
C ALA A 294 -22.42 -0.21 -10.24
N TRP A 295 -22.70 -0.45 -8.96
CA TRP A 295 -24.04 -0.35 -8.39
C TRP A 295 -24.59 1.09 -8.35
N ILE A 296 -23.72 2.08 -8.13
CA ILE A 296 -24.06 3.51 -8.15
C ILE A 296 -24.22 4.00 -9.59
N ASN A 297 -23.34 3.57 -10.50
CA ASN A 297 -23.37 3.94 -11.91
C ASN A 297 -24.71 3.55 -12.58
N ALA A 298 -25.27 2.39 -12.22
CA ALA A 298 -26.57 1.91 -12.70
C ALA A 298 -27.80 2.44 -11.92
N LYS A 299 -27.62 3.39 -10.98
CA LYS A 299 -28.70 3.84 -10.07
C LYS A 299 -29.89 4.45 -10.80
N SER A 300 -29.67 5.31 -11.80
CA SER A 300 -30.76 6.01 -12.51
C SER A 300 -31.72 5.03 -13.20
N TYR A 301 -31.19 4.03 -13.91
CA TYR A 301 -32.02 3.00 -14.55
C TYR A 301 -32.77 2.15 -13.52
N ARG A 302 -32.11 1.78 -12.42
CA ARG A 302 -32.74 0.99 -11.36
C ARG A 302 -33.87 1.74 -10.64
N ASP A 303 -33.66 3.01 -10.31
CA ASP A 303 -34.67 3.81 -9.62
C ASP A 303 -35.89 4.04 -10.53
N LEU A 304 -35.68 4.22 -11.84
CA LEU A 304 -36.75 4.33 -12.82
C LEU A 304 -37.49 3.01 -13.03
N SER A 305 -36.77 1.90 -13.18
CA SER A 305 -37.35 0.57 -13.33
C SER A 305 -38.26 0.22 -12.14
N LYS A 306 -37.87 0.57 -10.91
CA LYS A 306 -38.70 0.35 -9.70
C LYS A 306 -39.97 1.20 -9.69
N LYS A 307 -39.91 2.44 -10.21
CA LYS A 307 -41.10 3.29 -10.34
C LYS A 307 -42.09 2.72 -11.36
N LEU A 308 -41.59 2.09 -12.41
CA LEU A 308 -42.42 1.46 -13.45
C LEU A 308 -42.97 0.09 -13.02
N GLU A 309 -42.30 -0.65 -12.14
CA GLU A 309 -42.83 -1.92 -11.59
C GLU A 309 -44.05 -1.72 -10.68
N ASN A 310 -44.14 -0.57 -10.00
CA ASN A 310 -45.31 -0.15 -9.21
C ASN A 310 -45.78 1.23 -9.70
N PRO A 311 -46.37 1.33 -10.90
CA PRO A 311 -46.64 2.60 -11.53
C PRO A 311 -47.80 3.33 -10.82
N SER A 312 -47.61 4.61 -10.51
CA SER A 312 -48.73 5.49 -10.12
C SER A 312 -49.52 5.91 -11.35
N SER A 313 -50.77 6.36 -11.16
CA SER A 313 -51.63 6.84 -12.26
C SER A 313 -50.96 7.93 -13.12
N ASN A 314 -50.18 8.81 -12.49
CA ASN A 314 -49.42 9.84 -13.20
C ASN A 314 -48.30 9.26 -14.07
N VAL A 315 -47.56 8.26 -13.56
CA VAL A 315 -46.47 7.61 -14.31
C VAL A 315 -47.03 6.83 -15.52
N GLN A 316 -48.21 6.23 -15.40
CA GLN A 316 -48.88 5.58 -16.55
C GLN A 316 -49.23 6.59 -17.65
N ASN A 317 -49.70 7.79 -17.27
CA ASN A 317 -50.00 8.86 -18.21
C ASN A 317 -48.74 9.43 -18.88
N GLU A 318 -47.68 9.65 -18.11
CA GLU A 318 -46.36 10.09 -18.63
C GLU A 318 -45.76 9.03 -19.58
N THR A 319 -45.83 7.76 -19.22
CA THR A 319 -45.38 6.64 -20.06
C THR A 319 -46.09 6.66 -21.43
N ARG A 320 -47.43 6.78 -21.44
CA ARG A 320 -48.22 6.88 -22.68
C ARG A 320 -47.90 8.11 -23.51
N GLN A 321 -47.58 9.25 -22.88
CA GLN A 321 -47.16 10.46 -23.58
C GLN A 321 -45.79 10.30 -24.23
N VAL A 322 -44.88 9.55 -23.61
CA VAL A 322 -43.54 9.24 -24.14
C VAL A 322 -43.59 8.14 -25.22
N THR A 323 -44.52 7.17 -25.15
CA THR A 323 -44.68 6.13 -26.19
C THR A 323 -45.07 6.71 -27.55
N ARG A 324 -45.89 7.78 -27.58
CA ARG A 324 -46.39 8.42 -28.83
C ARG A 324 -45.27 8.95 -29.75
N PRO A 325 -44.26 9.72 -29.30
CA PRO A 325 -43.15 10.17 -30.14
C PRO A 325 -42.10 9.07 -30.45
N ILE A 326 -41.97 8.02 -29.63
CA ILE A 326 -41.01 6.93 -29.89
C ILE A 326 -41.39 6.12 -31.14
N ALA A 327 -42.70 5.99 -31.43
CA ALA A 327 -43.19 5.31 -32.63
C ALA A 327 -42.91 6.09 -33.94
N GLU A 328 -42.76 7.43 -33.88
CA GLU A 328 -42.49 8.28 -35.04
C GLU A 328 -40.98 8.56 -35.25
N THR A 329 -40.17 8.49 -34.19
CA THR A 329 -38.73 8.85 -34.23
C THR A 329 -37.82 7.73 -34.78
N GLN A 330 -38.35 6.53 -35.10
CA GLN A 330 -37.53 5.46 -35.71
C GLN A 330 -37.13 5.72 -37.18
N ALA A 331 -37.62 6.79 -37.82
CA ALA A 331 -37.31 7.08 -39.22
C ALA A 331 -36.20 8.11 -39.46
N GLN A 332 -35.91 9.05 -38.57
CA GLN A 332 -34.95 10.13 -38.82
C GLN A 332 -34.57 10.80 -37.50
N HIS A 333 -33.40 10.50 -36.93
CA HIS A 333 -32.51 11.48 -36.31
C HIS A 333 -31.29 10.82 -35.66
N SER A 334 -30.11 11.20 -36.14
CA SER A 334 -28.88 11.17 -35.36
C SER A 334 -29.01 12.18 -34.21
N PRO A 335 -28.77 11.82 -32.94
CA PRO A 335 -28.68 12.84 -31.89
C PRO A 335 -27.31 13.51 -32.01
N GLN A 336 -27.26 14.62 -32.73
CA GLN A 336 -26.23 15.63 -32.51
C GLN A 336 -26.66 16.50 -31.31
N ASN A 337 -25.74 16.57 -30.34
CA ASN A 337 -25.67 17.40 -29.14
C ASN A 337 -26.73 18.50 -28.97
N GLU A 338 -27.38 18.52 -27.81
CA GLU A 338 -27.34 19.67 -26.89
C GLU A 338 -27.96 19.31 -25.52
N ASN A 339 -27.26 19.71 -24.46
CA ASN A 339 -27.56 19.57 -23.03
C ASN A 339 -27.59 18.14 -22.44
N GLN A 340 -26.40 17.55 -22.26
CA GLN A 340 -26.23 16.37 -21.40
C GLN A 340 -25.40 16.75 -20.17
N ASP A 341 -25.95 16.46 -18.98
CA ASP A 341 -25.19 16.43 -17.74
C ASP A 341 -23.88 15.65 -17.95
N GLU A 342 -22.78 16.26 -17.53
CA GLU A 342 -21.38 15.83 -17.45
C GLU A 342 -21.14 14.30 -17.46
N THR A 343 -21.32 13.62 -18.60
CA THR A 343 -21.07 12.18 -18.74
C THR A 343 -20.13 11.92 -19.91
N LEU A 344 -18.91 11.47 -19.61
CA LEU A 344 -17.87 11.26 -20.61
C LEU A 344 -18.08 9.90 -21.28
N VAL A 345 -18.56 9.91 -22.52
CA VAL A 345 -18.68 8.71 -23.35
C VAL A 345 -17.35 8.36 -24.00
N LEU A 346 -16.84 7.17 -23.71
CA LEU A 346 -15.55 6.71 -24.24
C LEU A 346 -15.66 6.24 -25.70
N LYS A 347 -14.87 6.84 -26.58
CA LYS A 347 -14.56 6.45 -27.96
C LYS A 347 -13.22 5.70 -28.03
N PRO A 348 -12.95 4.90 -29.08
CA PRO A 348 -11.68 4.19 -29.25
C PRO A 348 -10.44 5.10 -29.24
N ILE A 349 -10.57 6.33 -29.73
CA ILE A 349 -9.49 7.34 -29.73
C ILE A 349 -8.97 7.61 -28.31
N HIS A 350 -9.83 7.57 -27.29
CA HIS A 350 -9.41 7.83 -25.91
C HIS A 350 -8.51 6.72 -25.35
N ALA A 351 -8.57 5.49 -25.87
CA ALA A 351 -7.64 4.44 -25.47
C ALA A 351 -6.20 4.74 -25.92
N VAL A 352 -6.04 5.28 -27.13
CA VAL A 352 -4.73 5.69 -27.66
C VAL A 352 -4.21 6.91 -26.89
N VAL A 353 -5.08 7.91 -26.66
CA VAL A 353 -4.73 9.09 -25.86
C VAL A 353 -4.33 8.69 -24.44
N PHE A 354 -5.05 7.75 -23.82
CA PHE A 354 -4.70 7.22 -22.50
C PHE A 354 -3.28 6.66 -22.49
N VAL A 355 -2.91 5.77 -23.41
CA VAL A 355 -1.56 5.20 -23.45
C VAL A 355 -0.48 6.28 -23.62
N ILE A 356 -0.68 7.23 -24.54
CA ILE A 356 0.31 8.29 -24.80
C ILE A 356 0.46 9.22 -23.58
N VAL A 357 -0.66 9.72 -23.04
CA VAL A 357 -0.64 10.68 -21.92
C VAL A 357 -0.14 10.02 -20.64
N SER A 358 -0.57 8.79 -20.34
CA SER A 358 -0.08 8.04 -19.18
C SER A 358 1.40 7.72 -19.29
N SER A 359 1.88 7.31 -20.48
CA SER A 359 3.32 7.06 -20.71
C SER A 359 4.15 8.33 -20.54
N ALA A 360 3.71 9.45 -21.12
CA ALA A 360 4.39 10.73 -21.00
C ALA A 360 4.42 11.20 -19.53
N THR A 361 3.30 11.06 -18.81
CA THR A 361 3.21 11.45 -17.39
C THR A 361 4.15 10.60 -16.54
N LEU A 362 4.18 9.28 -16.71
CA LEU A 362 5.09 8.40 -15.96
C LEU A 362 6.56 8.72 -16.23
N LEU A 363 6.94 8.90 -17.50
CA LEU A 363 8.33 9.24 -17.84
C LEU A 363 8.73 10.62 -17.30
N ILE A 364 7.84 11.62 -17.36
CA ILE A 364 8.08 12.92 -16.74
C ILE A 364 8.33 12.74 -15.24
N LEU A 365 7.48 11.98 -14.53
CA LEU A 365 7.66 11.74 -13.09
C LEU A 365 8.97 11.03 -12.78
N PHE A 366 9.36 10.05 -13.59
CA PHE A 366 10.62 9.33 -13.45
C PHE A 366 11.84 10.25 -13.56
N PHE A 367 11.90 11.11 -14.58
CA PHE A 367 13.05 11.99 -14.79
C PHE A 367 13.06 13.24 -13.91
N THR A 368 11.88 13.81 -13.61
CA THR A 368 11.78 15.11 -12.91
C THR A 368 11.53 14.98 -11.41
N LYS A 369 11.23 13.78 -10.90
CA LYS A 369 10.90 13.50 -9.48
C LYS A 369 9.83 14.44 -8.89
N LEU A 370 8.85 14.87 -9.71
CA LEU A 370 7.76 15.79 -9.33
C LEU A 370 6.64 15.15 -8.49
N TYR A 371 6.99 14.29 -7.54
CA TYR A 371 6.05 13.52 -6.71
C TYR A 371 5.18 14.39 -5.79
N ALA A 372 5.71 15.53 -5.33
CA ALA A 372 4.96 16.49 -4.52
C ALA A 372 3.77 17.09 -5.29
N VAL A 373 3.93 17.35 -6.60
CA VAL A 373 2.88 17.91 -7.45
C VAL A 373 1.71 16.93 -7.57
N VAL A 374 2.01 15.66 -7.84
CA VAL A 374 0.99 14.59 -7.90
C VAL A 374 0.25 14.45 -6.58
N THR A 375 0.96 14.58 -5.46
CA THR A 375 0.39 14.52 -4.11
C THR A 375 -0.61 15.65 -3.86
N VAL A 376 -0.31 16.88 -4.31
CA VAL A 376 -1.22 18.03 -4.20
C VAL A 376 -2.46 17.83 -5.07
N PHE A 377 -2.30 17.39 -6.33
CA PHE A 377 -3.47 17.09 -7.18
C PHE A 377 -4.33 15.97 -6.62
N TYR A 378 -3.70 14.96 -6.02
CA TYR A 378 -4.40 13.87 -5.36
C TYR A 378 -5.27 14.38 -4.21
N VAL A 379 -4.74 15.19 -3.29
CA VAL A 379 -5.56 15.66 -2.16
C VAL A 379 -6.71 16.56 -2.61
N ILE A 380 -6.51 17.37 -3.66
CA ILE A 380 -7.58 18.23 -4.22
C ILE A 380 -8.70 17.36 -4.78
N GLY A 381 -8.38 16.43 -5.69
CA GLY A 381 -9.38 15.52 -6.27
C GLY A 381 -10.04 14.66 -5.19
N GLY A 382 -9.26 14.16 -4.23
CA GLY A 382 -9.72 13.22 -3.21
C GLY A 382 -10.68 13.86 -2.23
N SER A 383 -10.40 15.12 -1.85
CA SER A 383 -11.29 15.90 -1.00
C SER A 383 -12.62 16.21 -1.71
N VAL A 384 -12.58 16.57 -2.99
CA VAL A 384 -13.79 16.80 -3.80
C VAL A 384 -14.64 15.52 -3.84
N SER A 385 -14.04 14.40 -4.25
CA SER A 385 -14.74 13.11 -4.36
C SER A 385 -15.27 12.60 -3.02
N MET A 386 -14.49 12.73 -1.95
CA MET A 386 -14.93 12.32 -0.60
C MET A 386 -16.10 13.19 -0.11
N GLY A 387 -16.06 14.49 -0.40
CA GLY A 387 -17.16 15.40 -0.10
C GLY A 387 -18.47 15.00 -0.81
N THR A 388 -18.40 14.69 -2.11
CA THR A 388 -19.58 14.37 -2.94
C THR A 388 -20.13 12.96 -2.69
N ILE A 389 -19.27 11.95 -2.61
CA ILE A 389 -19.65 10.53 -2.56
C ILE A 389 -19.94 10.05 -1.14
N LEU A 390 -19.21 10.54 -0.12
CA LEU A 390 -19.31 10.02 1.24
C LEU A 390 -19.96 11.01 2.20
N ILE A 391 -19.41 12.22 2.33
CA ILE A 391 -19.79 13.15 3.40
C ILE A 391 -21.18 13.73 3.15
N ASN A 392 -21.48 14.18 1.92
CA ASN A 392 -22.79 14.75 1.58
C ASN A 392 -23.99 13.79 1.83
N PRO A 393 -23.99 12.54 1.32
CA PRO A 393 -25.07 11.61 1.62
C PRO A 393 -25.15 11.22 3.10
N LEU A 394 -24.03 11.21 3.82
CA LEU A 394 -24.01 10.96 5.26
C LEU A 394 -24.66 12.12 6.02
N LEU A 395 -24.26 13.35 5.72
CA LEU A 395 -24.74 14.57 6.35
C LEU A 395 -26.23 14.80 6.07
N SER A 396 -26.67 14.62 4.82
CA SER A 396 -28.08 14.72 4.44
C SER A 396 -28.97 13.67 5.12
N ARG A 397 -28.45 12.47 5.41
CA ARG A 397 -29.18 11.46 6.21
C ARG A 397 -29.28 11.83 7.68
N ILE A 398 -28.20 12.34 8.27
CA ILE A 398 -28.16 12.74 9.68
C ILE A 398 -29.07 13.95 9.93
N PHE A 399 -29.02 14.96 9.06
CA PHE A 399 -29.73 16.23 9.22
C PHE A 399 -31.08 16.28 8.50
N LYS A 400 -31.63 15.12 8.09
CA LYS A 400 -32.91 15.00 7.36
C LYS A 400 -34.12 15.65 8.08
N ARG A 401 -34.02 15.86 9.40
CA ARG A 401 -35.04 16.52 10.23
C ARG A 401 -34.91 18.04 10.33
N SER A 402 -33.78 18.62 9.90
CA SER A 402 -33.54 20.07 10.00
C SER A 402 -33.97 20.77 8.72
N ALA A 403 -35.04 21.57 8.81
CA ALA A 403 -35.56 22.36 7.69
C ALA A 403 -34.58 23.46 7.24
N THR A 404 -33.79 24.02 8.18
CA THR A 404 -32.84 25.11 7.91
C THR A 404 -31.65 24.65 7.07
N LEU A 405 -31.11 23.46 7.35
CA LEU A 405 -29.95 22.91 6.63
C LEU A 405 -30.29 22.39 5.24
N THR A 406 -31.57 22.08 4.99
CA THR A 406 -32.06 21.55 3.71
C THR A 406 -32.59 22.65 2.79
N LYS A 407 -32.62 23.92 3.24
CA LYS A 407 -33.09 25.05 2.45
C LYS A 407 -32.05 25.42 1.40
N SER A 408 -32.45 25.51 0.12
CA SER A 408 -31.59 25.95 -0.98
C SER A 408 -31.23 27.43 -0.80
N ILE A 409 -29.93 27.76 -0.82
CA ILE A 409 -29.44 29.14 -0.58
C ILE A 409 -29.47 29.97 -1.87
N MET A 410 -29.16 29.34 -3.01
CA MET A 410 -29.35 29.92 -4.34
C MET A 410 -30.12 28.93 -5.20
N GLN A 411 -31.17 29.42 -5.84
CA GLN A 411 -31.86 28.71 -6.92
C GLN A 411 -31.85 29.66 -8.11
N LYS A 412 -30.82 29.56 -8.95
CA LYS A 412 -30.74 30.29 -10.21
C LYS A 412 -31.22 29.36 -11.33
N ASP A 413 -32.34 29.73 -11.95
CA ASP A 413 -32.88 29.21 -13.20
C ASP A 413 -32.81 27.69 -13.43
N GLY A 414 -32.94 26.87 -12.38
CA GLY A 414 -33.03 25.42 -12.49
C GLY A 414 -31.71 24.65 -12.73
N TRP A 415 -30.56 25.33 -12.80
CA TRP A 415 -29.28 24.68 -13.15
C TRP A 415 -28.44 24.29 -11.93
N PHE A 416 -28.55 25.00 -10.81
CA PHE A 416 -27.74 24.70 -9.62
C PHE A 416 -28.48 25.05 -8.32
N SER A 417 -28.65 24.05 -7.43
CA SER A 417 -29.18 24.23 -6.07
C SER A 417 -28.07 23.93 -5.07
N ILE A 418 -27.40 24.98 -4.59
CA ILE A 418 -26.42 24.86 -3.50
C ILE A 418 -27.18 24.80 -2.19
N THR A 419 -27.13 23.65 -1.54
CA THR A 419 -27.65 23.47 -0.17
C THR A 419 -26.51 23.70 0.82
N LEU A 420 -26.80 24.22 2.03
CA LEU A 420 -25.78 24.44 3.07
C LEU A 420 -25.01 23.13 3.41
N ILE A 421 -25.69 21.99 3.33
CA ILE A 421 -25.12 20.65 3.48
C ILE A 421 -23.98 20.40 2.49
N ASN A 422 -24.08 20.86 1.24
CA ASN A 422 -23.01 20.69 0.25
C ASN A 422 -21.77 21.49 0.64
N ILE A 423 -21.95 22.73 1.11
CA ILE A 423 -20.86 23.60 1.56
C ILE A 423 -20.17 23.00 2.80
N ILE A 424 -20.95 22.57 3.80
CA ILE A 424 -20.42 21.93 5.01
C ILE A 424 -19.69 20.63 4.67
N SER A 425 -20.24 19.82 3.77
CA SER A 425 -19.60 18.56 3.35
C SER A 425 -18.26 18.79 2.67
N PHE A 426 -18.18 19.80 1.80
CA PHE A 426 -16.94 20.20 1.15
C PHE A 426 -15.92 20.74 2.16
N ALA A 427 -16.34 21.59 3.10
CA ALA A 427 -15.47 22.13 4.14
C ALA A 427 -14.85 21.03 5.02
N ILE A 428 -15.65 20.04 5.43
CA ILE A 428 -15.15 18.88 6.20
C ILE A 428 -14.16 18.06 5.35
N ALA A 429 -14.47 17.82 4.08
CA ALA A 429 -13.60 17.04 3.20
C ALA A 429 -12.24 17.71 3.01
N VAL A 430 -12.23 19.02 2.75
CA VAL A 430 -11.00 19.81 2.60
C VAL A 430 -10.21 19.87 3.90
N ALA A 431 -10.87 19.97 5.06
CA ALA A 431 -10.19 19.93 6.36
C ALA A 431 -9.50 18.57 6.60
N LEU A 432 -10.15 17.45 6.27
CA LEU A 432 -9.53 16.12 6.38
C LEU A 432 -8.36 15.97 5.39
N GLY A 433 -8.53 16.45 4.16
CA GLY A 433 -7.48 16.45 3.15
C GLY A 433 -6.29 17.31 3.54
N SER A 434 -6.50 18.51 4.11
CA SER A 434 -5.41 19.39 4.54
C SER A 434 -4.62 18.82 5.71
N ILE A 435 -5.28 18.18 6.68
CA ILE A 435 -4.62 17.45 7.78
C ILE A 435 -3.77 16.30 7.21
N TRP A 436 -4.32 15.54 6.26
CA TRP A 436 -3.59 14.47 5.58
C TRP A 436 -2.35 15.00 4.84
N LEU A 437 -2.48 16.12 4.11
CA LEU A 437 -1.39 16.75 3.38
C LEU A 437 -0.31 17.27 4.33
N TRP A 438 -0.71 17.86 5.45
CA TRP A 438 0.21 18.33 6.48
C TRP A 438 1.02 17.19 7.07
N ILE A 439 0.38 16.05 7.40
CA ILE A 439 1.07 14.84 7.87
C ILE A 439 2.06 14.34 6.82
N ARG A 440 1.67 14.29 5.54
CA ARG A 440 2.53 13.83 4.44
C ARG A 440 3.84 14.60 4.32
N PHE A 441 3.81 15.92 4.51
CA PHE A 441 5.01 16.77 4.38
C PHE A 441 5.76 17.01 5.68
N SER A 442 5.10 16.84 6.83
CA SER A 442 5.68 17.11 8.14
C SER A 442 6.30 15.86 8.80
N LYS A 443 5.87 14.65 8.41
CA LYS A 443 6.39 13.38 8.93
C LYS A 443 7.13 12.62 7.83
N VAL A 444 8.27 12.02 8.22
CA VAL A 444 9.12 11.19 7.34
C VAL A 444 8.40 9.89 6.97
N ASN A 445 7.85 9.20 7.99
CA ASN A 445 7.12 7.93 7.84
C ASN A 445 5.63 8.09 8.23
N PRO A 446 4.80 8.75 7.39
CA PRO A 446 3.39 9.03 7.67
C PRO A 446 2.52 7.76 7.71
N GLU A 447 2.91 6.67 7.04
CA GLU A 447 2.20 5.40 6.99
C GLU A 447 2.09 4.69 8.35
N THR A 448 2.96 5.04 9.30
CA THR A 448 2.86 4.58 10.69
C THR A 448 1.59 5.09 11.38
N GLN A 449 1.03 6.21 10.91
CA GLN A 449 -0.17 6.80 11.48
C GLN A 449 -1.43 6.21 10.85
N THR A 450 -2.29 5.65 11.69
CA THR A 450 -3.53 5.03 11.23
C THR A 450 -4.44 5.97 10.46
N PHE A 451 -4.51 7.23 10.89
CA PHE A 451 -5.27 8.26 10.20
C PHE A 451 -4.79 8.46 8.75
N TYR A 452 -3.48 8.48 8.52
CA TYR A 452 -2.90 8.81 7.22
C TYR A 452 -3.28 7.79 6.15
N TRP A 453 -3.02 6.50 6.38
CA TRP A 453 -3.33 5.47 5.38
C TRP A 453 -4.84 5.26 5.23
N THR A 454 -5.62 5.36 6.32
CA THR A 454 -7.08 5.22 6.26
C THR A 454 -7.73 6.31 5.42
N VAL A 455 -7.31 7.58 5.62
CA VAL A 455 -7.85 8.71 4.86
C VAL A 455 -7.37 8.67 3.41
N GLN A 456 -6.12 8.24 3.15
CA GLN A 456 -5.63 8.01 1.78
C GLN A 456 -6.52 7.01 1.02
N ASP A 457 -6.75 5.83 1.59
CA ASP A 457 -7.55 4.77 0.97
C ASP A 457 -9.01 5.20 0.78
N LEU A 458 -9.58 5.94 1.75
CA LEU A 458 -10.94 6.47 1.66
C LEU A 458 -11.09 7.51 0.55
N MET A 459 -10.15 8.44 0.43
CA MET A 459 -10.12 9.42 -0.67
C MET A 459 -9.96 8.71 -2.03
N GLY A 460 -9.05 7.74 -2.12
CA GLY A 460 -8.83 6.96 -3.33
C GLY A 460 -10.08 6.16 -3.74
N ALA A 461 -10.76 5.54 -2.77
CA ALA A 461 -12.02 4.83 -3.04
C ALA A 461 -13.11 5.77 -3.55
N CYS A 462 -13.23 6.97 -2.96
CA CYS A 462 -14.18 7.97 -3.43
C CYS A 462 -13.85 8.46 -4.84
N MET A 463 -12.57 8.71 -5.15
CA MET A 463 -12.13 9.06 -6.51
C MET A 463 -12.47 7.97 -7.52
N CYS A 464 -12.16 6.71 -7.21
CA CYS A 464 -12.48 5.59 -8.10
C CYS A 464 -13.98 5.50 -8.38
N ILE A 465 -14.82 5.65 -7.34
CA ILE A 465 -16.28 5.63 -7.47
C ILE A 465 -16.77 6.81 -8.30
N GLU A 466 -16.25 8.02 -8.07
CA GLU A 466 -16.65 9.22 -8.83
C GLU A 466 -16.24 9.11 -10.31
N PHE A 467 -15.01 8.69 -10.59
CA PHE A 467 -14.54 8.45 -11.95
C PHE A 467 -15.41 7.42 -12.68
N LEU A 468 -15.65 6.26 -12.06
CA LEU A 468 -16.48 5.19 -12.62
C LEU A 468 -17.96 5.55 -12.72
N LYS A 469 -18.43 6.58 -12.01
CA LYS A 469 -19.78 7.14 -12.14
C LYS A 469 -19.89 8.07 -13.35
N VAL A 470 -18.88 8.89 -13.61
CA VAL A 470 -18.85 9.89 -14.70
C VAL A 470 -18.57 9.24 -16.05
N VAL A 471 -17.61 8.31 -16.09
CA VAL A 471 -17.17 7.69 -17.35
C VAL A 471 -18.12 6.56 -17.76
N ARG A 472 -18.57 6.60 -19.02
CA ARG A 472 -19.51 5.63 -19.58
C ARG A 472 -18.96 4.97 -20.84
N LEU A 473 -19.10 3.64 -20.89
CA LEU A 473 -18.90 2.85 -22.10
C LEU A 473 -20.26 2.63 -22.78
N ASN A 474 -20.28 2.76 -24.11
CA ASN A 474 -21.49 2.53 -24.92
C ASN A 474 -21.49 1.17 -25.64
N ASN A 475 -20.32 0.53 -25.77
CA ASN A 475 -20.18 -0.81 -26.34
C ASN A 475 -18.99 -1.55 -25.74
N ILE A 476 -18.99 -2.88 -25.86
CA ILE A 476 -17.88 -3.71 -25.37
C ILE A 476 -16.64 -3.62 -26.26
N LYS A 477 -16.78 -3.18 -27.53
CA LYS A 477 -15.65 -2.96 -28.45
C LYS A 477 -14.66 -1.94 -27.89
N VAL A 478 -15.16 -0.78 -27.43
CA VAL A 478 -14.30 0.25 -26.82
C VAL A 478 -13.64 -0.27 -25.55
N ALA A 479 -14.41 -0.99 -24.71
CA ALA A 479 -13.89 -1.61 -23.49
C ALA A 479 -12.72 -2.57 -23.79
N THR A 480 -12.89 -3.42 -24.81
CA THR A 480 -11.90 -4.41 -25.23
C THR A 480 -10.63 -3.75 -25.74
N ILE A 481 -10.75 -2.73 -26.60
CA ILE A 481 -9.60 -1.98 -27.13
C ILE A 481 -8.83 -1.29 -25.99
N LEU A 482 -9.54 -0.61 -25.08
CA LEU A 482 -8.93 0.07 -23.94
C LEU A 482 -8.23 -0.90 -23.00
N LEU A 483 -8.88 -1.99 -22.61
CA LEU A 483 -8.35 -2.96 -21.65
C LEU A 483 -7.17 -3.75 -22.22
N ILE A 484 -7.19 -4.10 -23.51
CA ILE A 484 -6.03 -4.74 -24.17
C ILE A 484 -4.86 -3.75 -24.25
N ALA A 485 -5.12 -2.47 -24.58
CA ALA A 485 -4.08 -1.46 -24.59
C ALA A 485 -3.47 -1.26 -23.19
N ALA A 486 -4.30 -1.24 -22.15
CA ALA A 486 -3.84 -1.16 -20.76
C ALA A 486 -3.07 -2.42 -20.30
N PHE A 487 -3.49 -3.60 -20.72
CA PHE A 487 -2.76 -4.86 -20.51
C PHE A 487 -1.34 -4.80 -21.10
N ILE A 488 -1.20 -4.34 -22.34
CA ILE A 488 0.11 -4.20 -23.00
C ILE A 488 0.95 -3.13 -22.28
N TYR A 489 0.32 -2.01 -21.92
CA TYR A 489 0.96 -0.92 -21.19
C TYR A 489 1.58 -1.38 -19.86
N ASP A 490 0.83 -2.15 -19.06
CA ASP A 490 1.28 -2.64 -17.75
C ASP A 490 2.49 -3.59 -17.89
N ILE A 491 2.42 -4.52 -18.85
CA ILE A 491 3.54 -5.42 -19.18
C ILE A 491 4.78 -4.64 -19.63
N PHE A 492 4.60 -3.63 -20.49
CA PHE A 492 5.70 -2.82 -20.98
C PHE A 492 6.40 -2.08 -19.84
N PHE A 493 5.65 -1.38 -18.99
CA PHE A 493 6.24 -0.58 -17.92
C PHE A 493 6.81 -1.40 -16.75
N VAL A 494 6.30 -2.61 -16.49
CA VAL A 494 6.83 -3.48 -15.42
C VAL A 494 8.01 -4.33 -15.90
N PHE A 495 7.90 -5.00 -17.05
CA PHE A 495 8.91 -5.98 -17.49
C PHE A 495 9.87 -5.48 -18.55
N ILE A 496 9.46 -4.56 -19.44
CA ILE A 496 10.32 -4.14 -20.55
C ILE A 496 11.22 -2.96 -20.16
N THR A 497 10.73 -2.03 -19.33
CA THR A 497 11.52 -0.85 -18.93
C THR A 497 12.83 -1.14 -18.18
N PRO A 498 12.95 -2.16 -17.31
CA PRO A 498 14.24 -2.52 -16.71
C PRO A 498 15.35 -2.77 -17.73
N TYR A 499 15.01 -3.40 -18.86
CA TYR A 499 15.97 -3.68 -19.92
C TYR A 499 16.38 -2.44 -20.71
N LEU A 500 15.54 -1.38 -20.69
CA LEU A 500 15.80 -0.13 -21.39
C LEU A 500 16.54 0.91 -20.52
N PHE A 501 16.36 0.88 -19.20
CA PHE A 501 16.84 1.90 -18.27
C PHE A 501 17.81 1.36 -17.20
N GLY A 502 18.60 0.32 -17.51
CA GLY A 502 19.73 -0.08 -16.66
C GLY A 502 19.38 -0.91 -15.41
N GLY A 503 18.25 -1.64 -15.43
CA GLY A 503 17.87 -2.61 -14.39
C GLY A 503 16.69 -2.21 -13.50
N GLU A 504 16.30 -0.93 -13.50
CA GLU A 504 15.16 -0.45 -12.71
C GLU A 504 13.87 -0.35 -13.54
N SER A 505 12.77 -0.88 -13.03
CA SER A 505 11.44 -0.69 -13.64
C SER A 505 10.90 0.69 -13.30
N VAL A 506 10.65 1.51 -14.33
CA VAL A 506 10.11 2.88 -14.19
C VAL A 506 8.85 2.92 -13.32
N MET A 507 7.94 1.96 -13.51
CA MET A 507 6.69 1.90 -12.75
C MET A 507 6.91 1.65 -11.25
N MET A 508 7.87 0.80 -10.88
CA MET A 508 8.16 0.56 -9.46
C MET A 508 8.87 1.75 -8.84
N THR A 509 9.89 2.32 -9.50
CA THR A 509 10.63 3.48 -8.99
C THR A 509 9.70 4.68 -8.78
N VAL A 510 8.76 4.91 -9.70
CA VAL A 510 7.75 5.97 -9.53
C VAL A 510 6.75 5.62 -8.42
N ALA A 511 6.27 4.36 -8.36
CA ALA A 511 5.31 3.93 -7.33
C ALA A 511 5.87 4.05 -5.90
N THR A 512 7.18 3.82 -5.71
CA THR A 512 7.89 3.94 -4.44
C THR A 512 8.41 5.34 -4.12
N GLY A 513 8.17 6.33 -5.00
CA GLY A 513 8.56 7.72 -4.74
C GLY A 513 10.03 8.05 -5.08
N GLY A 514 10.68 7.24 -5.92
CA GLY A 514 12.00 7.54 -6.48
C GLY A 514 13.17 7.31 -5.53
N VAL A 515 13.03 6.38 -4.57
CA VAL A 515 14.15 5.92 -3.74
C VAL A 515 15.13 5.17 -4.66
N THR A 516 16.21 5.86 -5.03
CA THR A 516 17.31 5.29 -5.80
C THR A 516 18.32 4.67 -4.84
N SER A 517 18.70 3.42 -5.08
CA SER A 517 19.66 2.64 -4.28
C SER A 517 21.12 3.12 -4.42
N GLU A 518 21.36 4.43 -4.54
CA GLU A 518 22.70 5.02 -4.73
C GLU A 518 23.43 5.36 -3.41
N GLN A 519 22.83 5.12 -2.25
CA GLN A 519 23.48 5.28 -0.95
C GLN A 519 23.69 3.93 -0.26
N ASP A 520 24.66 3.90 0.66
CA ASP A 520 24.92 2.80 1.60
C ASP A 520 23.62 2.05 1.92
N PRO A 521 23.49 0.73 1.63
CA PRO A 521 22.28 -0.05 1.88
C PRO A 521 21.73 0.10 3.31
N TYR A 522 22.61 0.44 4.25
CA TYR A 522 22.31 0.61 5.67
C TYR A 522 22.08 2.07 6.10
N HIS A 523 22.13 3.03 5.17
CA HIS A 523 21.97 4.46 5.51
C HIS A 523 20.62 4.74 6.18
N CYS A 524 19.54 4.20 5.61
CA CYS A 524 18.20 4.37 6.19
C CYS A 524 17.95 3.53 7.44
N GLU A 525 18.80 2.53 7.71
CA GLU A 525 18.83 1.82 8.98
C GLU A 525 19.45 2.66 10.08
N LYS A 526 20.54 3.36 9.76
CA LYS A 526 21.24 4.28 10.68
C LYS A 526 20.46 5.57 10.92
N TYR A 527 19.87 6.15 9.88
CA TYR A 527 19.19 7.45 9.91
C TYR A 527 17.72 7.33 9.45
N PRO A 528 16.85 6.65 10.22
CA PRO A 528 15.45 6.45 9.84
C PRO A 528 14.62 7.74 9.79
N SER A 529 15.15 8.85 10.34
CA SER A 529 14.51 10.16 10.34
C SER A 529 14.96 11.06 9.17
N ASP A 530 15.86 10.58 8.32
CA ASP A 530 16.34 11.37 7.19
C ASP A 530 15.32 11.43 6.07
N LYS A 531 15.20 12.61 5.45
CA LYS A 531 14.25 12.85 4.35
C LYS A 531 14.56 12.01 3.10
N GLY A 532 15.80 11.54 2.95
CA GLY A 532 16.21 10.62 1.89
C GLY A 532 15.64 9.21 2.07
N CYS A 533 15.21 8.87 3.29
CA CYS A 533 14.68 7.56 3.66
C CYS A 533 13.15 7.49 3.60
N ASN A 534 12.51 8.50 3.00
CA ASN A 534 11.09 8.50 2.71
C ASN A 534 10.75 7.43 1.68
N THR A 535 10.39 6.23 2.12
CA THR A 535 9.89 5.13 1.27
C THR A 535 8.38 5.26 0.95
N VAL A 536 7.82 6.44 1.20
CA VAL A 536 6.38 6.64 1.20
C VAL A 536 5.83 6.57 -0.23
N PRO A 537 5.01 5.56 -0.57
CA PRO A 537 4.51 5.39 -1.91
C PRO A 537 3.70 6.61 -2.37
N LEU A 538 3.59 6.80 -3.68
CA LEU A 538 2.70 7.80 -4.25
C LEU A 538 1.25 7.49 -3.84
N PRO A 539 0.42 8.51 -3.56
CA PRO A 539 -0.91 8.29 -2.99
C PRO A 539 -1.93 7.68 -3.97
N MET A 540 -1.54 7.39 -5.22
CA MET A 540 -2.39 6.79 -6.27
C MET A 540 -2.53 5.26 -6.11
N LEU A 541 -2.56 4.77 -4.88
CA LEU A 541 -2.74 3.37 -4.52
C LEU A 541 -3.41 3.24 -3.16
N PHE A 542 -4.09 2.11 -2.97
CA PHE A 542 -4.46 1.66 -1.63
C PHE A 542 -3.23 1.12 -0.92
N ALA A 543 -3.05 1.49 0.35
CA ALA A 543 -1.91 1.11 1.17
C ALA A 543 -2.37 0.64 2.54
N ILE A 544 -2.31 -0.68 2.76
CA ILE A 544 -2.63 -1.27 4.06
C ILE A 544 -1.34 -1.81 4.70
N PRO A 545 -0.96 -1.38 5.93
CA PRO A 545 0.21 -1.94 6.63
C PRO A 545 0.07 -3.44 6.81
N ARG A 546 1.18 -4.17 6.68
CA ARG A 546 1.19 -5.63 6.88
C ARG A 546 0.89 -5.97 8.33
N ILE A 547 -0.23 -6.63 8.56
CA ILE A 547 -0.70 -7.00 9.90
C ILE A 547 0.01 -8.28 10.33
N GLY A 548 0.78 -8.21 11.42
CA GLY A 548 1.44 -9.38 12.01
C GLY A 548 2.72 -9.81 11.31
N ASP A 549 3.27 -8.98 10.41
CA ASP A 549 4.58 -9.18 9.80
C ASP A 549 5.61 -8.31 10.53
N TYR A 550 6.65 -8.92 11.09
CA TYR A 550 7.70 -8.18 11.80
C TYR A 550 8.57 -7.38 10.83
N MET A 551 8.64 -7.77 9.55
CA MET A 551 9.41 -7.05 8.53
C MET A 551 8.75 -5.72 8.14
N GLY A 552 7.52 -5.47 8.61
CA GLY A 552 6.76 -4.28 8.29
C GLY A 552 6.40 -4.19 6.80
N GLY A 553 6.24 -2.96 6.32
CA GLY A 553 5.88 -2.67 4.93
C GLY A 553 4.38 -2.63 4.66
N LEU A 554 4.05 -2.30 3.40
CA LEU A 554 2.69 -2.03 2.94
C LEU A 554 2.26 -3.07 1.90
N SER A 555 1.00 -3.50 1.98
CA SER A 555 0.31 -4.12 0.84
C SER A 555 -0.27 -3.02 -0.03
N MET A 556 0.02 -3.05 -1.33
CA MET A 556 -0.32 -1.99 -2.26
C MET A 556 -1.25 -2.50 -3.38
N LEU A 557 -2.22 -1.69 -3.79
CA LEU A 557 -3.07 -1.95 -4.96
C LEU A 557 -3.29 -0.65 -5.73
N GLY A 558 -2.97 -0.62 -7.03
CA GLY A 558 -3.08 0.58 -7.84
C GLY A 558 -4.53 1.00 -8.08
N LEU A 559 -4.82 2.31 -8.04
CA LEU A 559 -6.16 2.81 -8.37
C LEU A 559 -6.54 2.53 -9.83
N GLY A 560 -5.55 2.47 -10.74
CA GLY A 560 -5.75 2.09 -12.14
C GLY A 560 -6.27 0.66 -12.31
N ASP A 561 -5.84 -0.27 -11.45
CA ASP A 561 -6.25 -1.68 -11.46
C ASP A 561 -7.72 -1.86 -11.02
N ILE A 562 -8.27 -0.86 -10.32
CA ILE A 562 -9.69 -0.78 -9.95
C ILE A 562 -10.48 -0.09 -11.05
N ILE A 563 -9.98 1.06 -11.53
CA ILE A 563 -10.68 1.91 -12.48
C ILE A 563 -10.85 1.23 -13.83
N LEU A 564 -9.78 0.68 -14.42
CA LEU A 564 -9.85 0.19 -15.80
C LEU A 564 -10.79 -1.03 -15.92
N PRO A 565 -10.64 -2.10 -15.11
CA PRO A 565 -11.60 -3.21 -15.10
C PRO A 565 -12.97 -2.81 -14.52
N GLY A 566 -13.02 -1.77 -13.68
CA GLY A 566 -14.27 -1.22 -13.17
C GLY A 566 -15.17 -0.66 -14.26
N LEU A 567 -14.61 -0.16 -15.37
CA LEU A 567 -15.41 0.34 -16.50
C LEU A 567 -16.27 -0.77 -17.13
N ILE A 568 -15.73 -1.97 -17.34
CA ILE A 568 -16.51 -3.09 -17.88
C ILE A 568 -17.54 -3.60 -16.85
N CYS A 569 -17.24 -3.52 -15.55
CA CYS A 569 -18.20 -3.82 -14.49
C CYS A 569 -19.37 -2.83 -14.49
N CYS A 570 -19.11 -1.51 -14.61
CA CYS A 570 -20.13 -0.48 -14.75
C CYS A 570 -20.99 -0.68 -16.01
N PHE A 571 -20.36 -1.03 -17.15
CA PHE A 571 -21.08 -1.37 -18.38
C PHE A 571 -22.05 -2.53 -18.17
N CYS A 572 -21.59 -3.63 -17.54
CA CYS A 572 -22.43 -4.78 -17.23
C CYS A 572 -23.59 -4.43 -16.27
N ALA A 573 -23.34 -3.63 -15.23
CA ALA A 573 -24.37 -3.17 -14.30
C ALA A 573 -25.45 -2.34 -15.01
N ARG A 574 -25.04 -1.42 -15.88
CA ARG A 574 -25.94 -0.61 -16.71
C ARG A 574 -26.74 -1.48 -17.67
N LEU A 575 -26.10 -2.42 -18.36
CA LEU A 575 -26.78 -3.32 -19.28
C LEU A 575 -27.86 -4.16 -18.57
N ASP A 576 -27.51 -4.77 -17.42
CA ASP A 576 -28.44 -5.61 -16.66
C ASP A 576 -29.67 -4.83 -16.18
N THR A 577 -29.47 -3.58 -15.78
CA THR A 577 -30.55 -2.69 -15.30
C THR A 577 -31.36 -2.08 -16.45
N ALA A 578 -30.73 -1.77 -17.58
CA ALA A 578 -31.39 -1.28 -18.79
C ALA A 578 -32.34 -2.33 -19.36
N LYS A 579 -31.93 -3.60 -19.43
CA LYS A 579 -32.83 -4.70 -19.84
C LYS A 579 -34.07 -4.80 -18.95
N ARG A 580 -33.91 -4.64 -17.63
CA ARG A 580 -35.05 -4.63 -16.69
C ARG A 580 -35.95 -3.42 -16.91
N LEU A 581 -35.35 -2.25 -17.14
CA LEU A 581 -36.08 -1.01 -17.40
C LEU A 581 -36.93 -1.11 -18.66
N VAL A 582 -36.36 -1.54 -19.79
CA VAL A 582 -37.08 -1.69 -21.07
C VAL A 582 -38.26 -2.67 -20.95
N VAL A 583 -38.05 -3.80 -20.26
CA VAL A 583 -39.12 -4.78 -20.01
C VAL A 583 -40.20 -4.20 -19.11
N ALA A 584 -39.84 -3.45 -18.06
CA ALA A 584 -40.80 -2.81 -17.17
C ALA A 584 -41.62 -1.73 -17.89
N PHE A 585 -40.97 -0.91 -18.73
CA PHE A 585 -41.64 0.11 -19.54
C PHE A 585 -42.63 -0.51 -20.53
N SER A 586 -42.21 -1.54 -21.27
CA SER A 586 -43.06 -2.26 -22.24
C SER A 586 -44.31 -2.88 -21.61
N ARG A 587 -44.22 -3.39 -20.36
CA ARG A 587 -45.36 -3.96 -19.62
C ARG A 587 -46.34 -2.90 -19.16
N THR A 588 -45.82 -1.78 -18.65
CA THR A 588 -46.63 -0.63 -18.23
C THR A 588 -47.41 -0.06 -19.41
N ASP A 589 -46.79 0.01 -20.59
CA ASP A 589 -47.46 0.47 -21.81
C ASP A 589 -48.59 -0.48 -22.25
N ARG A 590 -48.38 -1.80 -22.15
CA ARG A 590 -49.37 -2.83 -22.52
C ARG A 590 -50.47 -3.07 -21.47
N ASN A 591 -50.47 -2.35 -20.35
CA ASN A 591 -51.43 -2.54 -19.24
C ASN A 591 -51.51 -4.01 -18.73
N GLU A 592 -50.41 -4.75 -18.78
CA GLU A 592 -50.40 -6.17 -18.42
C GLU A 592 -50.24 -6.34 -16.89
N SER A 593 -51.03 -7.24 -16.28
CA SER A 593 -51.01 -7.44 -14.83
C SER A 593 -49.68 -8.03 -14.35
N SER A 594 -49.15 -7.44 -13.29
CA SER A 594 -47.79 -7.63 -12.80
C SER A 594 -47.60 -9.00 -12.13
N GLU A 595 -47.21 -10.03 -12.90
CA GLU A 595 -46.64 -11.23 -12.31
C GLU A 595 -45.15 -10.98 -12.01
N LYS A 596 -44.79 -10.96 -10.71
CA LYS A 596 -43.41 -10.79 -10.25
C LYS A 596 -42.55 -11.95 -10.73
N ARG A 597 -41.97 -11.84 -11.92
CA ARG A 597 -40.91 -12.74 -12.37
C ARG A 597 -39.71 -12.54 -11.45
N LYS A 598 -39.52 -13.43 -10.47
CA LYS A 598 -38.31 -13.51 -9.63
C LYS A 598 -37.13 -13.84 -10.56
N GLY A 599 -36.52 -12.82 -11.17
CA GLY A 599 -35.23 -12.97 -11.83
C GLY A 599 -34.22 -13.47 -10.80
N ARG A 600 -33.44 -14.51 -11.14
CA ARG A 600 -32.39 -15.00 -10.24
C ARG A 600 -31.43 -13.85 -9.97
N LEU A 601 -31.03 -13.69 -8.71
CA LEU A 601 -30.03 -12.69 -8.29
C LEU A 601 -28.72 -12.81 -9.10
N PHE A 602 -28.47 -14.01 -9.64
CA PHE A 602 -27.30 -14.44 -10.38
C PHE A 602 -27.56 -14.74 -11.87
N ASP A 603 -28.47 -14.04 -12.55
CA ASP A 603 -28.60 -14.19 -14.03
C ASP A 603 -27.90 -13.08 -14.83
N GLY A 604 -27.54 -11.96 -14.18
CA GLY A 604 -26.94 -10.80 -14.84
C GLY A 604 -25.46 -10.95 -15.20
N TYR A 605 -24.94 -10.07 -16.05
CA TYR A 605 -23.51 -9.97 -16.35
C TYR A 605 -22.69 -9.46 -15.16
N LEU A 606 -23.27 -8.57 -14.33
CA LEU A 606 -22.56 -7.87 -13.25
C LEU A 606 -21.91 -8.82 -12.23
N TYR A 607 -22.66 -9.78 -11.71
CA TYR A 607 -22.12 -10.64 -10.65
C TYR A 607 -20.99 -11.55 -11.19
N LYS A 608 -21.12 -12.04 -12.43
CA LYS A 608 -20.09 -12.88 -13.08
C LYS A 608 -18.79 -12.11 -13.26
N VAL A 609 -18.88 -10.86 -13.73
CA VAL A 609 -17.69 -10.02 -13.97
C VAL A 609 -17.04 -9.57 -12.65
N ILE A 610 -17.82 -9.30 -11.59
CA ILE A 610 -17.25 -8.98 -10.26
C ILE A 610 -16.50 -10.18 -9.66
N ILE A 611 -17.03 -11.40 -9.81
CA ILE A 611 -16.32 -12.63 -9.39
C ILE A 611 -15.03 -12.79 -10.19
N ALA A 612 -15.08 -12.60 -11.51
CA ALA A 612 -13.89 -12.69 -12.36
C ALA A 612 -12.83 -11.63 -12.00
N TYR A 613 -13.25 -10.41 -11.67
CA TYR A 613 -12.37 -9.35 -11.17
C TYR A 613 -11.69 -9.75 -9.85
N ALA A 614 -12.47 -10.25 -8.88
CA ALA A 614 -11.94 -10.72 -7.59
C ALA A 614 -10.95 -11.88 -7.76
N MET A 615 -11.26 -12.84 -8.65
CA MET A 615 -10.35 -13.93 -9.00
C MET A 615 -9.06 -13.41 -9.65
N GLY A 616 -9.16 -12.39 -10.53
CA GLY A 616 -7.99 -11.74 -11.14
C GLY A 616 -7.07 -11.09 -10.12
N LEU A 617 -7.63 -10.40 -9.12
CA LEU A 617 -6.84 -9.83 -8.02
C LEU A 617 -6.15 -10.91 -7.17
N ILE A 618 -6.84 -12.03 -6.90
CA ILE A 618 -6.24 -13.16 -6.16
C ILE A 618 -5.09 -13.77 -6.95
N LEU A 619 -5.25 -13.96 -8.27
CA LEU A 619 -4.18 -14.48 -9.13
C LEU A 619 -3.00 -13.51 -9.23
N ALA A 620 -3.25 -12.19 -9.29
CA ALA A 620 -2.19 -11.18 -9.28
C ALA A 620 -1.37 -11.26 -7.98
N ASN A 621 -2.02 -11.34 -6.82
CA ASN A 621 -1.35 -11.54 -5.54
C ASN A 621 -0.58 -12.86 -5.48
N LEU A 622 -1.15 -13.94 -6.00
CA LEU A 622 -0.47 -15.23 -6.09
C LEU A 622 0.77 -15.16 -6.98
N GLY A 623 0.69 -14.43 -8.10
CA GLY A 623 1.82 -14.19 -8.99
C GLY A 623 2.97 -13.46 -8.28
N VAL A 624 2.66 -12.39 -7.54
CA VAL A 624 3.67 -11.65 -6.73
C VAL A 624 4.30 -12.57 -5.69
N TYR A 625 3.49 -13.39 -5.02
CA TYR A 625 3.96 -14.34 -4.02
C TYR A 625 4.91 -15.40 -4.61
N LEU A 626 4.56 -15.99 -5.76
CA LEU A 626 5.33 -17.05 -6.40
C LEU A 626 6.62 -16.52 -7.04
N MET A 627 6.57 -15.35 -7.68
CA MET A 627 7.69 -14.82 -8.46
C MET A 627 8.63 -13.91 -7.66
N LYS A 628 8.28 -13.55 -6.42
CA LYS A 628 9.05 -12.66 -5.53
C LYS A 628 9.47 -11.32 -6.18
N LYS A 629 8.72 -10.89 -7.19
CA LYS A 629 8.92 -9.65 -7.96
C LYS A 629 7.57 -8.98 -8.23
N GLY A 630 7.58 -7.66 -8.42
CA GLY A 630 6.39 -6.92 -8.83
C GLY A 630 5.80 -7.51 -10.12
N GLN A 631 4.49 -7.72 -10.13
CA GLN A 631 3.76 -8.29 -11.26
C GLN A 631 2.76 -7.26 -11.81
N PRO A 632 2.58 -7.19 -13.14
CA PRO A 632 1.54 -6.37 -13.75
C PRO A 632 0.17 -6.95 -13.40
N ALA A 633 -0.62 -6.25 -12.58
CA ALA A 633 -1.90 -6.76 -12.09
C ALA A 633 -2.95 -6.91 -13.22
N LEU A 634 -2.92 -6.01 -14.21
CA LEU A 634 -3.84 -6.06 -15.35
C LEU A 634 -3.63 -7.30 -16.21
N MET A 635 -2.45 -7.92 -16.16
CA MET A 635 -2.17 -9.19 -16.85
C MET A 635 -3.11 -10.32 -16.42
N TYR A 636 -3.55 -10.32 -15.16
CA TYR A 636 -4.44 -11.33 -14.59
C TYR A 636 -5.91 -10.91 -14.67
N ILE A 637 -6.19 -9.63 -14.42
CA ILE A 637 -7.57 -9.12 -14.31
C ILE A 637 -8.25 -8.97 -15.68
N VAL A 638 -7.54 -8.42 -16.67
CA VAL A 638 -8.13 -8.11 -17.98
C VAL A 638 -8.61 -9.36 -18.72
N PRO A 639 -7.81 -10.44 -18.84
CA PRO A 639 -8.25 -11.64 -19.54
C PRO A 639 -9.48 -12.27 -18.87
N LEU A 640 -9.52 -12.34 -17.54
CA LEU A 640 -10.64 -12.94 -16.82
C LEU A 640 -11.94 -12.13 -16.97
N THR A 641 -11.87 -10.81 -16.81
CA THR A 641 -13.05 -9.94 -16.91
C THR A 641 -13.59 -9.85 -18.33
N LEU A 642 -12.74 -9.79 -19.36
CA LEU A 642 -13.17 -9.82 -20.76
C LEU A 642 -13.69 -11.21 -21.16
N ALA A 643 -13.00 -12.29 -20.78
CA ALA A 643 -13.39 -13.64 -21.13
C ALA A 643 -14.77 -14.00 -20.56
N ILE A 644 -15.04 -13.69 -19.28
CA ILE A 644 -16.34 -14.04 -18.69
C ILE A 644 -17.50 -13.29 -19.36
N VAL A 645 -17.29 -12.02 -19.73
CA VAL A 645 -18.31 -11.23 -20.43
C VAL A 645 -18.49 -11.74 -21.86
N ALA A 646 -17.42 -12.05 -22.58
CA ALA A 646 -17.48 -12.59 -23.93
C ALA A 646 -18.14 -13.98 -23.98
N ILE A 647 -17.82 -14.86 -23.03
CA ILE A 647 -18.44 -16.20 -22.91
C ILE A 647 -19.92 -16.05 -22.62
N ASN A 648 -20.31 -15.22 -21.63
CA ASN A 648 -21.71 -15.01 -21.29
C ASN A 648 -22.48 -14.37 -22.45
N ALA A 649 -21.88 -13.42 -23.16
CA ALA A 649 -22.46 -12.79 -24.34
C ALA A 649 -22.64 -13.77 -25.51
N ARG A 650 -21.73 -14.72 -25.67
CA ARG A 650 -21.84 -15.78 -26.68
C ARG A 650 -22.92 -16.79 -26.33
N VAL A 651 -23.01 -17.20 -25.06
CA VAL A 651 -24.05 -18.12 -24.56
C VAL A 651 -25.44 -17.50 -24.69
N ASN A 652 -25.57 -16.19 -24.49
CA ASN A 652 -26.83 -15.47 -24.65
C ASN A 652 -27.11 -15.04 -26.09
N GLU A 653 -26.24 -15.37 -27.05
CA GLU A 653 -26.34 -14.98 -28.48
C GLU A 653 -26.38 -13.45 -28.73
N GLU A 654 -25.93 -12.64 -27.77
CA GLU A 654 -25.99 -11.17 -27.80
C GLU A 654 -24.64 -10.51 -28.12
N LEU A 655 -23.58 -11.29 -28.37
CA LEU A 655 -22.21 -10.78 -28.55
C LEU A 655 -22.11 -9.70 -29.64
N LYS A 656 -22.75 -9.93 -30.80
CA LYS A 656 -22.74 -8.97 -31.91
C LYS A 656 -23.42 -7.66 -31.52
N ALA A 657 -24.55 -7.74 -30.80
CA ALA A 657 -25.27 -6.58 -30.31
C ALA A 657 -24.44 -5.79 -29.28
N LEU A 658 -23.75 -6.48 -28.37
CA LEU A 658 -22.87 -5.84 -27.39
C LEU A 658 -21.63 -5.19 -28.02
N TRP A 659 -21.13 -5.76 -29.13
CA TRP A 659 -19.97 -5.25 -29.88
C TRP A 659 -20.26 -3.92 -30.59
N THR A 660 -21.41 -3.82 -31.26
CA THR A 660 -21.81 -2.58 -31.97
C THR A 660 -22.38 -1.52 -31.02
N GLY A 661 -23.03 -1.97 -29.95
CA GLY A 661 -23.72 -1.13 -28.97
C GLY A 661 -25.15 -1.63 -28.79
N PRO A 662 -25.52 -2.13 -27.60
CA PRO A 662 -26.79 -2.80 -27.39
C PRO A 662 -27.96 -1.82 -27.48
N GLU A 663 -29.01 -2.20 -28.22
CA GLU A 663 -30.21 -1.38 -28.42
C GLU A 663 -30.90 -1.07 -27.09
N GLN A 664 -30.88 -2.00 -26.13
CA GLN A 664 -31.50 -1.83 -24.83
C GLN A 664 -30.88 -0.68 -24.02
N LEU A 665 -29.59 -0.38 -24.21
CA LEU A 665 -28.97 0.79 -23.56
C LEU A 665 -29.47 2.09 -24.20
N LYS A 666 -29.56 2.14 -25.54
CA LYS A 666 -30.06 3.31 -26.27
C LYS A 666 -31.51 3.59 -25.90
N GLU A 667 -32.34 2.56 -25.92
CA GLU A 667 -33.76 2.66 -25.56
C GLU A 667 -33.95 3.08 -24.10
N ALA A 668 -33.17 2.51 -23.18
CA ALA A 668 -33.18 2.93 -21.78
C ALA A 668 -32.79 4.40 -21.59
N ASP A 669 -31.80 4.90 -22.32
CA ASP A 669 -31.40 6.31 -22.31
C ASP A 669 -32.53 7.19 -22.87
N THR A 670 -33.18 6.81 -23.98
CA THR A 670 -34.34 7.54 -24.53
C THR A 670 -35.52 7.57 -23.56
N ILE A 671 -35.85 6.46 -22.90
CA ILE A 671 -36.92 6.39 -21.89
C ILE A 671 -36.59 7.30 -20.70
N LEU A 672 -35.32 7.30 -20.25
CA LEU A 672 -34.86 8.13 -19.14
C LEU A 672 -34.99 9.62 -19.49
N GLU A 673 -34.54 10.04 -20.66
CA GLU A 673 -34.64 11.41 -21.14
C GLU A 673 -36.12 11.84 -21.33
N GLY A 674 -36.94 10.97 -21.92
CA GLY A 674 -38.36 11.22 -22.17
C GLY A 674 -39.17 11.46 -20.90
N LEU A 675 -38.91 10.69 -19.83
CA LEU A 675 -39.59 10.83 -18.54
C LEU A 675 -39.00 11.96 -17.67
N GLN A 676 -37.80 12.46 -17.98
CA GLN A 676 -37.17 13.58 -17.26
C GLN A 676 -37.55 14.96 -17.81
N ARG A 677 -37.93 15.06 -19.09
CA ARG A 677 -38.50 16.29 -19.65
C ARG A 677 -39.88 16.52 -19.03
N LYS A 678 -40.00 17.46 -18.09
CA LYS A 678 -41.31 17.99 -17.69
C LYS A 678 -41.99 18.57 -18.94
N PRO A 679 -43.28 18.30 -19.20
CA PRO A 679 -43.99 19.01 -20.24
C PRO A 679 -43.96 20.50 -19.88
N VAL A 680 -43.40 21.32 -20.76
CA VAL A 680 -43.69 22.75 -20.76
C VAL A 680 -45.20 22.83 -20.90
N ARG A 681 -45.87 23.22 -19.81
CA ARG A 681 -47.28 23.59 -19.88
C ARG A 681 -47.28 24.77 -20.84
N ASN A 682 -47.68 24.55 -22.08
CA ASN A 682 -48.16 25.63 -22.93
C ASN A 682 -49.35 26.20 -22.16
N GLU A 683 -49.09 27.23 -21.34
CA GLU A 683 -50.13 28.18 -21.02
C GLU A 683 -50.66 28.63 -22.37
N SER A 684 -51.91 28.25 -22.63
CA SER A 684 -52.74 28.84 -23.66
C SER A 684 -52.44 30.34 -23.71
N GLN A 685 -51.85 30.78 -24.81
CA GLN A 685 -51.82 32.20 -25.15
C GLN A 685 -53.23 32.74 -24.92
N PRO A 686 -53.43 33.75 -24.04
CA PRO A 686 -54.67 34.49 -24.11
C PRO A 686 -54.73 35.11 -25.50
N GLN A 687 -55.85 34.91 -26.20
CA GLN A 687 -56.13 35.50 -27.50
C GLN A 687 -55.79 36.99 -27.47
N GLN A 688 -54.67 37.34 -28.10
CA GLN A 688 -54.28 38.70 -28.37
C GLN A 688 -54.93 39.09 -29.70
N ASN A 689 -56.27 39.18 -29.72
CA ASN A 689 -57.04 39.61 -30.89
C ASN A 689 -58.30 40.45 -30.57
N ASP A 690 -58.59 40.79 -29.30
CA ASP A 690 -59.76 41.62 -28.95
C ASP A 690 -59.39 42.98 -28.32
N LEU A 691 -58.17 43.48 -28.53
CA LEU A 691 -57.71 44.77 -27.99
C LEU A 691 -57.24 45.79 -29.05
N GLU A 692 -57.50 45.55 -30.34
CA GLU A 692 -57.31 46.56 -31.40
C GLU A 692 -58.63 47.15 -31.94
N GLU A 693 -59.80 46.56 -31.65
CA GLU A 693 -61.09 47.12 -32.12
C GLU A 693 -61.77 48.09 -31.12
N ASN A 694 -61.25 48.23 -29.90
CA ASN A 694 -61.84 49.11 -28.86
C ASN A 694 -61.03 50.38 -28.56
N ILE A 695 -59.96 50.67 -29.31
CA ILE A 695 -59.17 51.90 -29.15
C ILE A 695 -59.51 52.95 -30.24
N GLU A 696 -60.16 52.58 -31.34
CA GLU A 696 -60.59 53.55 -32.37
C GLU A 696 -61.97 54.20 -32.12
N LEU A 697 -62.84 53.64 -31.27
CA LEU A 697 -64.17 54.23 -31.00
C LEU A 697 -64.24 55.22 -29.84
N ARG A 698 -63.12 55.51 -29.16
CA ARG A 698 -63.09 56.46 -28.02
C ARG A 698 -62.46 57.83 -28.33
N ASN A 699 -62.13 58.08 -29.60
CA ASN A 699 -61.60 59.36 -30.08
C ASN A 699 -62.54 60.11 -31.06
N VAL A 700 -63.79 59.66 -31.24
CA VAL A 700 -64.85 60.42 -31.92
C VAL A 700 -66.18 60.27 -31.17
N LEU A 701 -66.28 60.96 -30.03
CA LEU A 701 -67.46 61.47 -29.32
C LEU A 701 -66.98 62.05 -27.98
#